data_AF-A0A8T6NUM0-F1
#
_entry.id   AF-A0A8T6NUM0-F1
#
_cell.length_a   1.000
_cell.length_b   1.000
_cell.length_c   1.000
_cell.angle_alpha   90.00
_cell.angle_beta   90.00
_cell.angle_gamma   90.00
#
_symmetry.space_group_name_H-M   'P 1'
#
loop_
_entity.id
_entity.type
_entity.pdbx_description
1 polymer ?
#
loop_
_entity_poly.entity_id
_entity_poly.type
_entity_poly.pdbx_seq_one_letter_code
_entity_poly.pdbx_strand_id
1 'polypeptide(L)'
;MAIDFDWEFEEDYTLPEERPTAKATSARRIPLWAAGLVVGVVAAVAVGWATLRQQQQQVDSQLREALEAAVYAETLALRIGDEAAFMQAQSPESGNWRDSQEFLFHTVRESPNTYTGEISSLNIAGDAARVTHIVETGDGPVPVTWFYTYQDDTWLHAPLTPERWRTLDTLEGERVILRYDETFTGDPAELLADLDRMVTTLCERGVCAETMPPLEVVLATDSQSDPAGEVVDNALVVPPTRQNPVGDLHDQWARLLLGDAYEFGEMAWLEASLAGWLDGTTSYSFLEYFEAIYGDSFVPDLFERLHQGEEAQAAVQALLSEALGSRDQPPDAATLDAMLRAEQALRETGYILHASELFFDPEQEGAFLFFTQRGAADLFTVTGSHQTGDVVWADVRLRLAEGYDGHYLGQQAVMTIPFVYTEGRWYRTSGPPTDPVFYATLERDGVSVLHADLDEAFAGDVANVLLELRPFLVRDLGLTGTPTFSVVVGTPDLPALPADCTARIDSPHTTEAVPGDLGGTTQEAHLNYTVTRIIHACIAAEADLETRESLSALVTALATRTAQRYGFAGLNPLYERYVADEQPAVPQLVDLWQPNTRDIEDFGMQVIGSKVLFDVIADQYGEAAVPPLVDALGEAESMDDWLQAALNVDHTAVEAAWQSRMDAVMLRLTGGTDGGFQDGP
;
A
#
# COMPACT_ATOMS: atom_id res chain seq x y z
N MET A 1 29.99 53.13 3.61
CA MET A 1 31.19 53.98 3.82
C MET A 1 31.89 53.41 5.05
N ALA A 2 32.69 52.37 4.85
CA ALA A 2 33.45 51.71 5.90
C ALA A 2 34.84 52.34 5.96
N ILE A 3 35.30 52.69 7.16
CA ILE A 3 36.66 53.14 7.41
C ILE A 3 37.43 51.90 7.86
N ASP A 4 38.15 51.28 6.93
CA ASP A 4 39.16 50.27 7.23
C ASP A 4 40.36 50.95 7.91
N PHE A 5 40.72 50.45 9.09
CA PHE A 5 41.98 50.80 9.73
C PHE A 5 42.98 49.69 9.44
N ASP A 6 43.78 49.91 8.39
CA ASP A 6 44.96 49.13 8.07
C ASP A 6 46.05 49.45 9.09
N TRP A 7 46.38 48.49 9.96
CA TRP A 7 47.53 48.58 10.86
C TRP A 7 48.63 47.64 10.36
N GLU A 8 49.39 48.10 9.36
CA GLU A 8 50.67 47.49 9.00
C GLU A 8 51.69 47.77 10.11
N PHE A 9 52.10 46.73 10.83
CA PHE A 9 53.30 46.76 11.66
C PHE A 9 54.52 46.57 10.75
N GLU A 10 55.21 47.66 10.41
CA GLU A 10 56.58 47.62 9.89
C GLU A 10 57.53 47.14 11.00
N GLU A 11 57.83 45.85 11.02
CA GLU A 11 59.01 45.28 11.67
C GLU A 11 60.25 45.58 10.82
N ASP A 12 60.96 46.66 11.13
CA ASP A 12 62.40 46.71 10.83
C ASP A 12 63.13 47.74 11.70
N TYR A 13 63.63 47.32 12.86
CA TYR A 13 64.74 48.00 13.52
C TYR A 13 65.69 47.01 14.17
N THR A 14 66.71 46.65 13.41
CA THR A 14 67.97 46.09 13.89
C THR A 14 68.62 47.03 14.91
N LEU A 15 69.03 46.47 16.06
CA LEU A 15 69.85 47.13 17.07
C LEU A 15 71.26 47.46 16.54
N PRO A 16 71.76 48.70 16.72
CA PRO A 16 73.19 48.96 16.69
C PRO A 16 73.75 49.16 18.10
N GLU A 17 74.82 48.41 18.36
CA GLU A 17 75.73 48.45 19.50
C GLU A 17 76.19 49.84 19.96
N GLU A 18 76.42 49.92 21.27
CA GLU A 18 76.88 51.06 22.06
C GLU A 18 78.15 51.76 21.54
N ARG A 19 78.18 53.10 21.66
CA ARG A 19 79.36 53.82 22.17
C ARG A 19 78.98 54.97 23.12
N PRO A 20 79.73 55.14 24.22
CA PRO A 20 79.40 56.06 25.30
C PRO A 20 79.98 57.45 25.04
N THR A 21 79.16 58.49 25.13
CA THR A 21 79.65 59.83 25.44
C THR A 21 78.84 60.43 26.56
N ALA A 22 79.46 60.44 27.74
CA ALA A 22 79.08 61.25 28.87
C ALA A 22 78.88 62.71 28.44
N LYS A 23 77.68 63.27 28.63
CA LYS A 23 77.45 64.70 28.80
C LYS A 23 76.13 64.96 29.51
N ALA A 24 76.27 65.51 30.71
CA ALA A 24 75.30 66.31 31.44
C ALA A 24 73.94 65.67 31.76
N THR A 25 73.89 65.07 32.96
CA THR A 25 72.72 65.02 33.84
C THR A 25 72.16 66.42 34.10
N SER A 26 71.47 67.00 33.11
CA SER A 26 70.41 67.95 33.37
C SER A 26 69.18 67.09 33.60
N ALA A 27 68.95 66.68 34.86
CA ALA A 27 67.62 66.36 35.30
C ALA A 27 66.79 67.63 35.09
N ARG A 28 66.24 67.78 33.87
CA ARG A 28 65.12 68.66 33.59
C ARG A 28 64.07 68.12 34.53
N ARG A 29 63.99 68.70 35.72
CA ARG A 29 62.86 68.60 36.61
C ARG A 29 61.71 68.98 35.70
N ILE A 30 60.98 67.99 35.17
CA ILE A 30 59.68 68.22 34.57
C ILE A 30 58.98 69.00 35.66
N PRO A 31 58.76 70.30 35.43
CA PRO A 31 58.26 71.14 36.51
C PRO A 31 56.96 70.47 36.96
N LEU A 32 56.75 70.31 38.26
CA LEU A 32 55.70 69.44 38.84
C LEU A 32 54.32 69.65 38.17
N TRP A 33 54.07 70.83 37.60
CA TRP A 33 52.88 71.13 36.79
C TRP A 33 52.73 70.29 35.51
N ALA A 34 53.81 69.96 34.78
CA ALA A 34 53.75 69.18 33.54
C ALA A 34 53.54 67.67 33.80
N ALA A 35 54.14 67.13 34.87
CA ALA A 35 53.82 65.79 35.34
C ALA A 35 52.37 65.70 35.84
N GLY A 36 51.90 66.74 36.55
CA GLY A 36 50.50 66.87 36.94
C GLY A 36 49.53 66.91 35.74
N LEU A 37 49.93 67.54 34.63
CA LEU A 37 49.11 67.61 33.41
C LEU A 37 48.96 66.25 32.73
N VAL A 38 50.05 65.49 32.56
CA VAL A 38 49.99 64.13 31.98
C VAL A 38 49.15 63.19 32.85
N VAL A 39 49.36 63.20 34.16
CA VAL A 39 48.55 62.42 35.11
C VAL A 39 47.08 62.85 35.03
N GLY A 40 46.81 64.15 34.93
CA GLY A 40 45.46 64.68 34.76
C GLY A 40 44.77 64.19 33.47
N VAL A 41 45.48 64.16 32.34
CA VAL A 41 44.95 63.66 31.05
C VAL A 41 44.69 62.16 31.10
N VAL A 42 45.63 61.36 31.61
CA VAL A 42 45.44 59.90 31.74
C VAL A 42 44.28 59.59 32.68
N ALA A 43 44.16 60.31 33.80
CA ALA A 43 43.02 60.16 34.70
C ALA A 43 41.69 60.52 34.01
N ALA A 44 41.66 61.59 33.22
CA ALA A 44 40.46 61.98 32.46
C ALA A 44 40.05 60.93 31.42
N VAL A 45 41.02 60.35 30.68
CA VAL A 45 40.77 59.27 29.71
C VAL A 45 40.28 58.00 30.41
N ALA A 46 40.90 57.61 31.53
CA ALA A 46 40.48 56.44 32.29
C ALA A 46 39.05 56.59 32.83
N VAL A 47 38.69 57.78 33.33
CA VAL A 47 37.33 58.10 33.77
C VAL A 47 36.36 58.05 32.59
N GLY A 48 36.70 58.66 31.45
CA GLY A 48 35.86 58.63 30.24
C GLY A 48 35.61 57.22 29.71
N TRP A 49 36.65 56.37 29.69
CA TRP A 49 36.51 54.97 29.28
C TRP A 49 35.66 54.17 30.27
N ALA A 50 35.84 54.38 31.58
CA ALA A 50 35.01 53.74 32.59
C ALA A 50 33.53 54.14 32.47
N THR A 51 33.24 55.40 32.18
CA THR A 51 31.85 55.86 31.96
C THR A 51 31.23 55.29 30.70
N LEU A 52 31.99 55.18 29.60
CA LEU A 52 31.50 54.56 28.36
C LEU A 52 31.21 53.07 28.56
N ARG A 53 32.11 52.36 29.25
CA ARG A 53 31.92 50.95 29.60
C ARG A 53 30.72 50.74 30.51
N GLN A 54 30.51 51.64 31.47
CA GLN A 54 29.33 51.59 32.34
C GLN A 54 28.03 51.86 31.57
N GLN A 55 28.02 52.82 30.64
CA GLN A 55 26.87 53.08 29.79
C GLN A 55 26.57 51.89 28.87
N GLN A 56 27.60 51.27 28.29
CA GLN A 56 27.44 50.07 27.47
C GLN A 56 26.84 48.92 28.30
N GLN A 57 27.36 48.67 29.50
CA GLN A 57 26.79 47.66 30.41
C GLN A 57 25.34 47.94 30.79
N GLN A 58 24.96 49.21 30.93
CA GLN A 58 23.57 49.60 31.21
C GLN A 58 22.65 49.36 30.02
N VAL A 59 23.10 49.69 28.80
CA VAL A 59 22.36 49.42 27.57
C VAL A 59 22.21 47.91 27.36
N ASP A 60 23.29 47.15 27.52
CA ASP A 60 23.27 45.70 27.39
C ASP A 60 22.33 45.05 28.41
N SER A 61 22.33 45.51 29.67
CA SER A 61 21.40 45.01 30.69
C SER A 61 19.95 45.35 30.36
N GLN A 62 19.68 46.56 29.84
CA GLN A 62 18.33 46.99 29.48
C GLN A 62 17.80 46.20 28.28
N LEU A 63 18.61 46.01 27.25
CA LEU A 63 18.25 45.22 26.08
C LEU A 63 17.99 43.75 26.47
N ARG A 64 18.81 43.20 27.36
CA ARG A 64 18.62 41.86 27.89
C ARG A 64 17.34 41.73 28.70
N GLU A 65 17.09 42.61 29.65
CA GLU A 65 15.85 42.61 30.45
C GLU A 65 14.60 42.77 29.56
N ALA A 66 14.68 43.63 28.54
CA ALA A 66 13.60 43.80 27.57
C ALA A 66 13.35 42.54 26.73
N LEU A 67 14.41 41.83 26.32
CA LEU A 67 14.31 40.58 25.57
C LEU A 67 13.71 39.46 26.42
N GLU A 68 14.20 39.30 27.65
CA GLU A 68 13.67 38.32 28.60
C GLU A 68 12.18 38.58 28.88
N ALA A 69 11.77 39.86 28.98
CA ALA A 69 10.36 40.25 29.11
C ALA A 69 9.53 39.94 27.86
N ALA A 70 10.07 40.12 26.65
CA ALA A 70 9.39 39.79 25.41
C ALA A 70 9.14 38.27 25.27
N VAL A 71 10.16 37.45 25.54
CA VAL A 71 10.05 35.98 25.55
C VAL A 71 9.03 35.51 26.57
N TYR A 72 9.04 36.11 27.77
CA TYR A 72 8.06 35.79 28.81
C TYR A 72 6.64 36.18 28.40
N ALA A 73 6.44 37.35 27.78
CA ALA A 73 5.14 37.80 27.32
C ALA A 73 4.58 36.89 26.21
N GLU A 74 5.42 36.48 25.27
CA GLU A 74 5.05 35.58 24.17
C GLU A 74 4.71 34.17 24.65
N THR A 75 5.57 33.56 25.48
CA THR A 75 5.29 32.24 26.06
C THR A 75 4.08 32.25 27.00
N LEU A 76 3.83 33.36 27.70
CA LEU A 76 2.61 33.55 28.47
C LEU A 76 1.37 33.60 27.57
N ALA A 77 1.44 34.32 26.44
CA ALA A 77 0.37 34.41 25.46
C ALA A 77 0.00 33.02 24.90
N LEU A 78 1.00 32.19 24.55
CA LEU A 78 0.80 30.79 24.16
C LEU A 78 0.11 29.99 25.28
N ARG A 79 0.58 30.11 26.53
CA ARG A 79 0.05 29.35 27.66
C ARG A 79 -1.41 29.67 27.99
N ILE A 80 -1.82 30.92 27.83
CA ILE A 80 -3.20 31.36 28.14
C ILE A 80 -4.11 31.38 26.90
N GLY A 81 -3.57 31.12 25.71
CA GLY A 81 -4.31 31.18 24.46
C GLY A 81 -4.72 32.60 24.05
N ASP A 82 -3.86 33.60 24.29
CA ASP A 82 -4.08 34.98 23.81
C ASP A 82 -3.39 35.19 22.45
N GLU A 83 -4.14 34.87 21.40
CA GLU A 83 -3.67 34.95 20.01
C GLU A 83 -3.26 36.38 19.62
N ALA A 84 -4.02 37.38 20.06
CA ALA A 84 -3.74 38.78 19.73
C ALA A 84 -2.42 39.25 20.35
N ALA A 85 -2.15 38.88 21.61
CA ALA A 85 -0.88 39.18 22.27
C ALA A 85 0.29 38.42 21.64
N PHE A 86 0.10 37.14 21.29
CA PHE A 86 1.10 36.34 20.60
C PHE A 86 1.46 36.94 19.23
N MET A 87 0.45 37.30 18.44
CA MET A 87 0.62 37.90 17.11
C MET A 87 1.15 39.33 17.15
N GLN A 88 1.07 40.03 18.29
CA GLN A 88 1.72 41.33 18.50
C GLN A 88 3.22 41.21 18.76
N ALA A 89 3.67 40.07 19.31
CA ALA A 89 5.09 39.79 19.51
C ALA A 89 5.82 39.41 18.21
N GLN A 90 5.08 39.12 17.12
CA GLN A 90 5.66 38.70 15.85
C GLN A 90 6.08 39.89 14.96
N SER A 91 7.19 39.74 14.25
CA SER A 91 7.68 40.69 13.26
C SER A 91 6.69 40.86 12.09
N PRO A 92 6.39 42.09 11.65
CA PRO A 92 5.48 42.34 10.53
C PRO A 92 6.16 42.28 9.15
N GLU A 93 7.49 42.25 9.07
CA GLU A 93 8.24 42.54 7.82
C GLU A 93 8.65 41.30 7.00
N SER A 94 8.20 40.10 7.36
CA SER A 94 8.68 38.84 6.78
C SER A 94 7.56 38.01 6.14
N GLY A 95 7.37 38.14 4.82
CA GLY A 95 6.61 37.19 3.99
C GLY A 95 5.40 36.49 4.63
N ASN A 96 5.42 35.15 4.59
CA ASN A 96 4.48 34.18 5.17
C ASN A 96 4.69 33.93 6.68
N TRP A 97 5.58 34.68 7.35
CA TRP A 97 5.94 34.44 8.75
C TRP A 97 4.73 34.54 9.68
N ARG A 98 3.90 35.57 9.51
CA ARG A 98 2.71 35.75 10.37
C ARG A 98 1.72 34.59 10.21
N ASP A 99 1.52 34.10 8.99
CA ASP A 99 0.62 32.98 8.73
C ASP A 99 1.17 31.69 9.38
N SER A 100 2.49 31.49 9.31
CA SER A 100 3.17 30.37 9.98
C SER A 100 3.06 30.43 11.50
N GLN A 101 3.17 31.63 12.08
CA GLN A 101 3.02 31.86 13.52
C GLN A 101 1.55 31.69 13.97
N GLU A 102 0.58 32.11 13.17
CA GLU A 102 -0.85 31.85 13.42
C GLU A 102 -1.14 30.33 13.44
N PHE A 103 -0.61 29.60 12.46
CA PHE A 103 -0.71 28.13 12.42
C PHE A 103 -0.05 27.46 13.63
N LEU A 104 1.16 27.89 13.99
CA LEU A 104 1.87 27.40 15.17
C LEU A 104 1.06 27.65 16.45
N PHE A 105 0.46 28.84 16.60
CA PHE A 105 -0.36 29.18 17.76
C PHE A 105 -1.52 28.19 17.93
N HIS A 106 -2.21 27.87 16.83
CA HIS A 106 -3.29 26.88 16.85
C HIS A 106 -2.79 25.48 17.19
N THR A 107 -1.67 25.07 16.61
CA THR A 107 -1.05 23.76 16.86
C THR A 107 -0.61 23.61 18.32
N VAL A 108 0.02 24.64 18.89
CA VAL A 108 0.45 24.66 20.29
C VAL A 108 -0.73 24.59 21.25
N ARG A 109 -1.83 25.27 20.93
CA ARG A 109 -3.05 25.26 21.74
C ARG A 109 -3.69 23.88 21.82
N GLU A 110 -3.56 23.06 20.78
CA GLU A 110 -4.05 21.69 20.74
C GLU A 110 -3.05 20.66 21.30
N SER A 111 -1.79 21.05 21.41
CA SER A 111 -0.71 20.22 21.93
C SER A 111 -0.74 20.11 23.46
N PRO A 112 -0.37 18.94 24.04
CA PRO A 112 -0.13 18.82 25.48
C PRO A 112 1.15 19.51 25.96
N ASN A 113 1.97 20.07 25.06
CA ASN A 113 3.25 20.69 25.38
C ASN A 113 3.08 22.00 26.16
N THR A 114 3.92 22.21 27.18
CA THR A 114 3.90 23.42 28.01
C THR A 114 5.14 24.27 27.75
N TYR A 115 4.95 25.45 27.16
CA TYR A 115 6.00 26.45 26.98
C TYR A 115 6.28 27.14 28.32
N THR A 116 7.44 26.85 28.93
CA THR A 116 7.75 27.31 30.30
C THR A 116 8.18 28.78 30.35
N GLY A 117 8.78 29.28 29.27
CA GLY A 117 9.47 30.57 29.25
C GLY A 117 10.81 30.56 29.98
N GLU A 118 11.29 29.40 30.46
CA GLU A 118 12.60 29.27 31.06
C GLU A 118 13.68 29.39 29.98
N ILE A 119 14.42 30.50 29.99
CA ILE A 119 15.50 30.77 29.04
C ILE A 119 16.76 30.00 29.46
N SER A 120 17.16 29.00 28.67
CA SER A 120 18.38 28.22 28.87
C SER A 120 19.61 28.91 28.29
N SER A 121 19.45 29.67 27.19
CA SER A 121 20.54 30.44 26.58
C SER A 121 20.02 31.73 25.93
N LEU A 122 20.82 32.80 25.97
CA LEU A 122 20.47 34.10 25.38
C LEU A 122 21.74 34.79 24.84
N ASN A 123 21.70 35.15 23.57
CA ASN A 123 22.77 35.87 22.87
C ASN A 123 22.19 37.08 22.13
N ILE A 124 22.77 38.27 22.32
CA ILE A 124 22.36 39.52 21.66
C ILE A 124 23.52 39.98 20.78
N ALA A 125 23.23 40.22 19.50
CA ALA A 125 24.17 40.74 18.51
C ALA A 125 23.55 41.96 17.82
N GLY A 126 23.78 43.15 18.39
CA GLY A 126 23.24 44.40 17.87
C GLY A 126 21.72 44.49 18.02
N ASP A 127 21.02 44.60 16.90
CA ASP A 127 19.56 44.67 16.76
C ASP A 127 18.90 43.30 16.69
N ALA A 128 19.64 42.21 16.90
CA ALA A 128 19.10 40.88 16.81
C ALA A 128 19.44 40.09 18.10
N ALA A 129 18.60 39.12 18.46
CA ALA A 129 18.91 38.14 19.49
C ALA A 129 18.54 36.70 19.12
N ARG A 130 19.25 35.74 19.73
CA ARG A 130 18.95 34.31 19.73
C ARG A 130 18.64 33.87 21.16
N VAL A 131 17.47 33.29 21.36
CA VAL A 131 16.99 32.84 22.67
C VAL A 131 16.64 31.36 22.62
N THR A 132 17.32 30.54 23.42
CA THR A 132 16.91 29.15 23.65
C THR A 132 16.11 29.09 24.95
N HIS A 133 14.89 28.55 24.90
CA HIS A 133 14.06 28.32 26.08
C HIS A 133 13.60 26.85 26.15
N ILE A 134 13.07 26.43 27.30
CA ILE A 134 12.64 25.04 27.52
C ILE A 134 11.13 24.88 27.29
N VAL A 135 10.77 23.88 26.49
CA VAL A 135 9.39 23.41 26.33
C VAL A 135 9.25 22.04 27.00
N GLU A 136 8.32 21.92 27.93
CA GLU A 136 8.01 20.64 28.56
C GLU A 136 7.09 19.84 27.62
N THR A 137 7.60 18.73 27.10
CA THR A 137 6.83 17.80 26.26
C THR A 137 6.45 16.55 27.05
N GLY A 138 5.59 15.69 26.48
CA GLY A 138 5.28 14.39 27.08
C GLY A 138 6.51 13.52 27.36
N ASP A 139 7.59 13.71 26.59
CA ASP A 139 8.83 12.94 26.67
C ASP A 139 9.94 13.65 27.48
N GLY A 140 9.63 14.81 28.06
CA GLY A 140 10.54 15.61 28.89
C GLY A 140 10.84 17.01 28.32
N PRO A 141 11.73 17.77 28.98
CA PRO A 141 12.09 19.11 28.56
C PRO A 141 12.92 19.11 27.27
N VAL A 142 12.45 19.83 26.26
CA VAL A 142 13.11 20.00 24.96
C VAL A 142 13.53 21.48 24.81
N PRO A 143 14.80 21.77 24.47
CA PRO A 143 15.21 23.14 24.16
C PRO A 143 14.67 23.58 22.80
N VAL A 144 14.05 24.76 22.75
CA VAL A 144 13.53 25.42 21.55
C VAL A 144 14.23 26.76 21.38
N THR A 145 14.66 27.09 20.16
CA THR A 145 15.35 28.36 19.88
C THR A 145 14.47 29.30 19.07
N TRP A 146 14.36 30.54 19.54
CA TRP A 146 13.66 31.66 18.91
C TRP A 146 14.64 32.77 18.53
N PHE A 147 14.28 33.51 17.49
CA PHE A 147 15.05 34.65 16.98
C PHE A 147 14.27 35.94 17.17
N TYR A 148 14.94 36.98 17.65
CA TYR A 148 14.30 38.26 17.86
C TYR A 148 15.03 39.36 17.10
N THR A 149 14.27 40.35 16.63
CA THR A 149 14.79 41.61 16.11
C THR A 149 14.33 42.76 16.99
N TYR A 150 15.19 43.74 17.23
CA TYR A 150 14.90 44.94 18.00
C TYR A 150 14.46 46.04 17.03
N GLN A 151 13.17 46.34 17.01
CA GLN A 151 12.55 47.34 16.15
C GLN A 151 11.62 48.21 16.98
N ASP A 152 11.61 49.53 16.73
CA ASP A 152 10.72 50.49 17.40
C ASP A 152 10.70 50.36 18.95
N ASP A 153 11.89 50.27 19.55
CA ASP A 153 12.11 50.11 20.99
C ASP A 153 11.55 48.81 21.61
N THR A 154 11.17 47.81 20.80
CA THR A 154 10.68 46.50 21.26
C THR A 154 11.41 45.33 20.59
N TRP A 155 11.46 44.19 21.27
CA TRP A 155 11.88 42.93 20.66
C TRP A 155 10.67 42.26 20.02
N LEU A 156 10.82 41.85 18.77
CA LEU A 156 9.82 41.11 17.99
C LEU A 156 10.40 39.78 17.56
N HIS A 157 9.65 38.69 17.73
CA HIS A 157 9.99 37.37 17.22
C HIS A 157 9.95 37.41 15.70
N ALA A 158 11.09 37.09 15.08
CA ALA A 158 11.31 37.19 13.65
C ALA A 158 11.74 35.81 13.10
N PRO A 159 11.55 35.56 11.79
CA PRO A 159 12.08 34.35 11.18
C PRO A 159 13.61 34.30 11.31
N LEU A 160 14.15 33.10 11.18
CA LEU A 160 15.58 32.91 11.07
C LEU A 160 16.11 33.75 9.89
N THR A 161 17.11 34.58 10.16
CA THR A 161 17.98 35.16 9.13
C THR A 161 19.34 34.46 9.26
N PRO A 162 19.55 33.32 8.55
CA PRO A 162 20.70 32.44 8.77
C PRO A 162 22.04 33.18 8.67
N GLU A 163 22.09 34.14 7.75
CA GLU A 163 23.22 35.01 7.43
C GLU A 163 23.77 35.79 8.64
N ARG A 164 22.93 36.06 9.65
CA ARG A 164 23.28 36.93 10.78
C ARG A 164 23.81 36.18 11.99
N TRP A 165 23.52 34.88 12.09
CA TRP A 165 23.70 34.12 13.33
C TRP A 165 24.53 32.86 13.21
N ARG A 166 24.81 32.39 11.99
CA ARG A 166 25.45 31.09 11.79
C ARG A 166 26.67 31.23 10.89
N THR A 167 27.75 30.60 11.30
CA THR A 167 28.73 30.10 10.33
C THR A 167 28.16 28.77 9.88
N LEU A 168 27.46 28.76 8.74
CA LEU A 168 27.03 27.50 8.14
C LEU A 168 28.27 26.84 7.55
N ASP A 169 28.59 25.66 8.05
CA ASP A 169 29.54 24.81 7.35
C ASP A 169 28.86 24.34 6.06
N THR A 170 29.62 24.32 4.98
CA THR A 170 29.15 23.92 3.66
C THR A 170 29.92 22.70 3.23
N LEU A 171 29.21 21.62 2.91
CA LEU A 171 29.77 20.48 2.20
C LEU A 171 29.19 20.47 0.79
N GLU A 172 30.08 20.42 -0.19
CA GLU A 172 29.72 20.34 -1.60
C GLU A 172 29.87 18.89 -2.07
N GLY A 173 28.76 18.34 -2.55
CA GLY A 173 28.68 17.09 -3.26
C GLY A 173 28.84 17.27 -4.78
N GLU A 174 28.53 16.22 -5.54
CA GLU A 174 28.51 16.29 -7.01
C GLU A 174 27.31 17.11 -7.52
N ARG A 175 26.13 16.92 -6.89
CA ARG A 175 24.87 17.55 -7.29
C ARG A 175 24.14 18.25 -6.14
N VAL A 176 24.65 18.14 -4.92
CA VAL A 176 24.03 18.70 -3.72
C VAL A 176 25.02 19.59 -2.98
N ILE A 177 24.55 20.75 -2.51
CA ILE A 177 25.27 21.64 -1.60
C ILE A 177 24.56 21.55 -0.24
N LEU A 178 25.18 20.88 0.73
CA LEU A 178 24.65 20.76 2.07
C LEU A 178 25.22 21.85 2.97
N ARG A 179 24.35 22.71 3.50
CA ARG A 179 24.68 23.74 4.47
C ARG A 179 24.10 23.34 5.81
N TYR A 180 24.94 23.20 6.82
CA TYR A 180 24.53 22.75 8.14
C TYR A 180 25.21 23.59 9.20
N ASP A 181 24.71 23.51 10.43
CA ASP A 181 25.35 24.15 11.57
C ASP A 181 25.80 23.13 12.62
N GLU A 182 26.45 23.65 13.65
CA GLU A 182 26.97 22.89 14.79
C GLU A 182 25.91 22.15 15.62
N THR A 183 24.62 22.38 15.37
CA THR A 183 23.52 21.75 16.12
C THR A 183 22.97 20.50 15.45
N PHE A 184 23.32 20.24 14.18
CA PHE A 184 22.98 18.99 13.52
C PHE A 184 23.70 17.82 14.23
N THR A 185 22.94 16.85 14.70
CA THR A 185 23.45 15.74 15.51
C THR A 185 23.84 14.51 14.69
N GLY A 186 23.50 14.47 13.40
CA GLY A 186 23.90 13.41 12.47
C GLY A 186 25.29 13.60 11.87
N ASP A 187 25.72 12.68 11.01
CA ASP A 187 26.93 12.85 10.19
C ASP A 187 26.55 13.57 8.88
N PRO A 188 26.91 14.86 8.71
CA PRO A 188 26.53 15.63 7.53
C PRO A 188 27.20 15.11 6.25
N ALA A 189 28.34 14.42 6.35
CA ALA A 189 28.99 13.82 5.19
C ALA A 189 28.26 12.56 4.72
N GLU A 190 27.72 11.76 5.65
CA GLU A 190 26.88 10.60 5.33
C GLU A 190 25.58 11.05 4.66
N LEU A 191 24.90 12.05 5.23
CA LEU A 191 23.68 12.60 4.63
C LEU A 191 23.93 13.19 3.24
N LEU A 192 25.00 13.97 3.05
CA LEU A 192 25.36 14.50 1.73
C LEU A 192 25.55 13.37 0.72
N ALA A 193 26.24 12.29 1.10
CA ALA A 193 26.48 11.15 0.21
C ALA A 193 25.18 10.42 -0.16
N ASP A 194 24.20 10.36 0.74
CA ASP A 194 22.88 9.80 0.44
C ASP A 194 22.05 10.73 -0.46
N LEU A 195 22.06 12.05 -0.19
CA LEU A 195 21.41 13.07 -1.02
C LEU A 195 21.99 13.10 -2.45
N ASP A 196 23.32 13.07 -2.59
CA ASP A 196 23.98 13.01 -3.89
C ASP A 196 23.61 11.73 -4.65
N ARG A 197 23.53 10.58 -3.96
CA ARG A 197 23.13 9.30 -4.57
C ARG A 197 21.69 9.36 -5.06
N MET A 198 20.78 9.91 -4.26
CA MET A 198 19.38 10.12 -4.62
C MET A 198 19.26 11.02 -5.85
N VAL A 199 19.86 12.21 -5.83
CA VAL A 199 19.82 13.15 -6.97
C VAL A 199 20.48 12.53 -8.21
N THR A 200 21.58 11.81 -8.05
CA THR A 200 22.22 11.09 -9.18
C THR A 200 21.28 10.05 -9.77
N THR A 201 20.63 9.24 -8.94
CA THR A 201 19.65 8.22 -9.38
C THR A 201 18.50 8.88 -10.13
N LEU A 202 17.98 10.00 -9.63
CA LEU A 202 16.95 10.79 -10.30
C LEU A 202 17.37 11.25 -11.68
N CYS A 203 18.59 11.76 -11.79
CA CYS A 203 19.12 12.27 -13.04
C CYS A 203 19.45 11.14 -14.02
N GLU A 204 19.92 9.98 -13.55
CA GLU A 204 20.11 8.77 -14.36
C GLU A 204 18.79 8.23 -14.89
N ARG A 205 17.71 8.37 -14.13
CA ARG A 205 16.33 8.06 -14.55
C ARG A 205 15.71 9.12 -15.45
N GLY A 206 16.42 10.19 -15.81
CA GLY A 206 15.96 11.19 -16.77
C GLY A 206 15.07 12.30 -16.19
N VAL A 207 14.92 12.39 -14.87
CA VAL A 207 14.12 13.44 -14.21
C VAL A 207 14.82 14.81 -14.27
N CYS A 208 16.15 14.82 -14.29
CA CYS A 208 16.92 16.06 -14.31
C CYS A 208 17.19 16.53 -15.73
N ALA A 209 16.96 17.82 -16.00
CA ALA A 209 17.54 18.46 -17.18
C ALA A 209 19.08 18.38 -17.13
N GLU A 210 19.74 18.31 -18.29
CA GLU A 210 21.21 18.29 -18.41
C GLU A 210 21.91 19.45 -17.65
N THR A 211 21.16 20.50 -17.29
CA THR A 211 21.65 21.71 -16.63
C THR A 211 20.97 22.01 -15.29
N MET A 212 20.46 21.01 -14.56
CA MET A 212 19.92 21.25 -13.22
C MET A 212 21.01 21.86 -12.32
N PRO A 213 20.80 23.05 -11.72
CA PRO A 213 21.77 23.60 -10.77
C PRO A 213 21.90 22.66 -9.56
N PRO A 214 23.04 22.68 -8.85
CA PRO A 214 23.20 21.90 -7.63
C PRO A 214 22.06 22.22 -6.66
N LEU A 215 21.46 21.18 -6.09
CA LEU A 215 20.45 21.31 -5.08
C LEU A 215 21.09 21.87 -3.80
N GLU A 216 20.64 23.01 -3.32
CA GLU A 216 21.04 23.50 -2.01
C GLU A 216 20.10 22.90 -0.94
N VAL A 217 20.67 22.24 0.08
CA VAL A 217 19.94 21.71 1.24
C VAL A 217 20.49 22.39 2.49
N VAL A 218 19.61 23.03 3.26
CA VAL A 218 19.98 23.73 4.48
C VAL A 218 19.42 22.98 5.68
N LEU A 219 20.31 22.34 6.45
CA LEU A 219 19.99 21.75 7.74
C LEU A 219 20.10 22.82 8.81
N ALA A 220 18.97 23.36 9.23
CA ALA A 220 18.91 24.34 10.29
C ALA A 220 18.00 23.82 11.41
N THR A 221 18.50 23.79 12.65
CA THR A 221 17.62 23.75 13.85
C THR A 221 16.72 24.97 13.80
N ASP A 222 15.53 24.76 13.27
CA ASP A 222 14.34 25.47 13.67
C ASP A 222 13.31 24.41 14.07
N SER A 223 12.70 24.61 15.22
CA SER A 223 11.59 23.78 15.71
C SER A 223 10.23 24.39 15.36
N GLN A 224 10.19 25.46 14.57
CA GLN A 224 8.97 26.22 14.25
C GLN A 224 8.76 26.54 12.77
N SER A 225 9.71 26.28 11.87
CA SER A 225 9.38 26.17 10.46
C SER A 225 8.44 24.98 10.25
N ASP A 226 7.51 25.13 9.30
CA ASP A 226 6.53 24.11 8.94
C ASP A 226 7.16 22.71 8.95
N PRO A 227 6.58 21.68 9.62
CA PRO A 227 7.06 20.31 9.52
C PRO A 227 7.22 19.82 8.07
N ALA A 228 6.61 20.49 7.08
CA ALA A 228 6.78 20.22 5.66
C ALA A 228 8.11 20.72 5.05
N GLY A 229 8.96 21.47 5.78
CA GLY A 229 10.13 22.12 5.20
C GLY A 229 9.74 23.32 4.31
N GLU A 230 10.62 24.32 4.22
CA GLU A 230 10.39 25.50 3.38
C GLU A 230 11.43 25.53 2.26
N VAL A 231 11.01 25.84 1.03
CA VAL A 231 11.94 26.15 -0.05
C VAL A 231 12.14 27.65 -0.13
N VAL A 232 13.34 28.08 0.23
CA VAL A 232 13.75 29.49 0.17
C VAL A 232 14.83 29.61 -0.89
N ASP A 233 14.59 30.39 -1.95
CA ASP A 233 15.59 30.68 -3.00
C ASP A 233 16.24 29.43 -3.67
N ASN A 234 15.45 28.36 -3.88
CA ASN A 234 15.89 27.03 -4.36
C ASN A 234 16.69 26.19 -3.35
N ALA A 235 16.74 26.59 -2.08
CA ALA A 235 17.30 25.80 -1.01
C ALA A 235 16.20 25.10 -0.21
N LEU A 236 16.34 23.79 -0.02
CA LEU A 236 15.43 22.99 0.80
C LEU A 236 15.84 23.05 2.27
N VAL A 237 15.00 23.63 3.12
CA VAL A 237 15.27 23.76 4.56
C VAL A 237 14.65 22.58 5.32
N VAL A 238 15.49 21.71 5.91
CA VAL A 238 15.05 20.49 6.61
C VAL A 238 15.30 20.60 8.12
N PRO A 239 14.29 20.32 8.98
CA PRO A 239 14.48 20.33 10.44
C PRO A 239 15.35 19.14 10.92
N PRO A 240 16.30 19.35 11.86
CA PRO A 240 17.26 18.34 12.28
C PRO A 240 16.73 17.34 13.33
N THR A 241 15.46 17.46 13.75
CA THR A 241 14.91 16.65 14.86
C THR A 241 14.31 15.31 14.43
N ARG A 242 14.24 15.00 13.14
CA ARG A 242 13.66 13.74 12.65
C ARG A 242 14.68 12.60 12.69
N GLN A 243 14.24 11.42 13.11
CA GLN A 243 15.08 10.21 13.19
C GLN A 243 15.46 9.63 11.82
N ASN A 244 14.83 10.09 10.72
CA ASN A 244 15.11 9.67 9.35
C ASN A 244 14.98 10.84 8.35
N PRO A 245 15.98 11.75 8.29
CA PRO A 245 15.94 12.92 7.42
C PRO A 245 15.79 12.55 5.93
N VAL A 246 16.29 11.39 5.49
CA VAL A 246 16.23 10.95 4.08
C VAL A 246 14.79 10.64 3.65
N GLY A 247 14.01 9.95 4.50
CA GLY A 247 12.60 9.66 4.19
C GLY A 247 11.76 10.93 4.06
N ASP A 248 11.96 11.88 4.97
CA ASP A 248 11.27 13.18 4.93
C ASP A 248 11.66 13.99 3.68
N LEU A 249 12.92 13.89 3.26
CA LEU A 249 13.42 14.49 2.04
C LEU A 249 12.69 13.93 0.81
N HIS A 250 12.46 12.62 0.72
CA HIS A 250 11.67 12.04 -0.38
C HIS A 250 10.25 12.59 -0.44
N ASP A 251 9.56 12.71 0.71
CA ASP A 251 8.21 13.29 0.78
C ASP A 251 8.22 14.76 0.36
N GLN A 252 9.15 15.57 0.88
CA GLN A 252 9.28 16.98 0.52
C GLN A 252 9.60 17.18 -0.96
N TRP A 253 10.47 16.33 -1.51
CA TRP A 253 10.78 16.34 -2.93
C TRP A 253 9.59 15.99 -3.79
N ALA A 254 8.82 14.98 -3.40
CA ALA A 254 7.59 14.64 -4.08
C ALA A 254 6.62 15.83 -4.08
N ARG A 255 6.47 16.55 -2.96
CA ARG A 255 5.66 17.79 -2.90
C ARG A 255 6.18 18.87 -3.82
N LEU A 256 7.48 19.13 -3.81
CA LEU A 256 8.08 20.19 -4.63
C LEU A 256 7.95 19.92 -6.12
N LEU A 257 8.09 18.66 -6.52
CA LEU A 257 7.91 18.25 -7.90
C LEU A 257 6.44 18.35 -8.35
N LEU A 258 5.49 18.17 -7.43
CA LEU A 258 4.05 18.31 -7.70
C LEU A 258 3.55 19.77 -7.60
N GLY A 259 4.30 20.66 -6.93
CA GLY A 259 4.03 22.09 -6.81
C GLY A 259 2.87 22.46 -5.89
N ASP A 260 2.50 23.76 -5.87
CA ASP A 260 1.42 24.34 -5.02
C ASP A 260 0.00 23.92 -5.42
N ALA A 261 -0.18 23.02 -6.38
CA ALA A 261 -1.49 22.51 -6.79
C ALA A 261 -2.16 21.59 -5.73
N TYR A 262 -1.67 21.63 -4.49
CA TYR A 262 -1.65 20.53 -3.53
C TYR A 262 -2.65 20.66 -2.36
N GLU A 263 -3.46 21.72 -2.30
CA GLU A 263 -4.33 21.94 -1.13
C GLU A 263 -5.51 20.96 -0.94
N PHE A 264 -5.67 19.92 -1.78
CA PHE A 264 -6.76 18.93 -1.65
C PHE A 264 -6.28 17.48 -1.74
N GLY A 265 -6.76 16.64 -0.80
CA GLY A 265 -6.31 15.26 -0.53
C GLY A 265 -6.50 14.21 -1.63
N GLU A 266 -6.79 14.62 -2.86
CA GLU A 266 -6.91 13.73 -4.02
C GLU A 266 -5.52 13.29 -4.55
N MET A 267 -4.45 14.04 -4.26
CA MET A 267 -3.10 13.74 -4.81
C MET A 267 -2.07 13.22 -3.80
N ALA A 268 -2.45 13.07 -2.53
CA ALA A 268 -1.57 12.53 -1.48
C ALA A 268 -1.02 11.12 -1.83
N TRP A 269 -1.72 10.38 -2.70
CA TRP A 269 -1.26 9.08 -3.18
C TRP A 269 -0.12 9.18 -4.17
N LEU A 270 -0.14 10.17 -5.08
CA LEU A 270 0.91 10.33 -6.08
C LEU A 270 2.16 10.85 -5.40
N GLU A 271 2.03 11.75 -4.43
CA GLU A 271 3.15 12.16 -3.58
C GLU A 271 3.75 10.96 -2.85
N ALA A 272 2.94 10.18 -2.12
CA ALA A 272 3.43 9.00 -1.39
C ALA A 272 4.05 7.95 -2.33
N SER A 273 3.46 7.75 -3.50
CA SER A 273 3.98 6.84 -4.54
C SER A 273 5.28 7.36 -5.11
N LEU A 274 5.39 8.68 -5.28
CA LEU A 274 6.59 9.30 -5.79
C LEU A 274 7.70 9.25 -4.74
N ALA A 275 7.42 9.58 -3.49
CA ALA A 275 8.36 9.43 -2.40
C ALA A 275 8.87 7.98 -2.28
N GLY A 276 7.96 7.00 -2.37
CA GLY A 276 8.32 5.58 -2.37
C GLY A 276 9.17 5.15 -3.57
N TRP A 277 8.89 5.71 -4.76
CA TRP A 277 9.68 5.48 -5.98
C TRP A 277 11.06 6.13 -5.92
N LEU A 278 11.16 7.31 -5.29
CA LEU A 278 12.40 8.04 -5.03
C LEU A 278 13.30 7.29 -4.04
N ASP A 279 12.72 6.72 -2.99
CA ASP A 279 13.45 5.95 -1.98
C ASP A 279 14.01 4.63 -2.53
N GLY A 280 13.37 4.06 -3.56
CA GLY A 280 13.75 2.78 -4.13
C GLY A 280 13.66 1.60 -3.15
N THR A 281 13.07 1.82 -1.96
CA THR A 281 12.89 0.80 -0.91
C THR A 281 11.50 0.18 -0.95
N THR A 282 10.52 0.87 -1.52
CA THR A 282 9.16 0.36 -1.59
C THR A 282 8.95 -0.43 -2.87
N SER A 283 8.97 -1.75 -2.74
CA SER A 283 8.72 -2.74 -3.82
C SER A 283 7.28 -2.71 -4.37
N TYR A 284 6.53 -1.66 -4.07
CA TYR A 284 5.09 -1.54 -4.31
C TYR A 284 4.67 -0.09 -4.60
N SER A 285 5.60 0.80 -5.00
CA SER A 285 5.18 2.15 -5.40
C SER A 285 4.34 2.07 -6.68
N PHE A 286 3.23 2.80 -6.73
CA PHE A 286 2.36 2.87 -7.92
C PHE A 286 3.17 3.18 -9.19
N LEU A 287 4.17 4.07 -9.10
CA LEU A 287 4.99 4.49 -10.24
C LEU A 287 5.91 3.38 -10.76
N GLU A 288 6.42 2.49 -9.91
CA GLU A 288 7.22 1.33 -10.35
C GLU A 288 6.42 0.42 -11.27
N TYR A 289 5.13 0.20 -10.96
CA TYR A 289 4.24 -0.56 -11.82
C TYR A 289 4.04 0.11 -13.17
N PHE A 290 3.92 1.44 -13.19
CA PHE A 290 3.75 2.17 -14.43
C PHE A 290 5.01 2.17 -15.29
N GLU A 291 6.20 2.27 -14.72
CA GLU A 291 7.45 2.09 -15.48
C GLU A 291 7.55 0.68 -16.05
N ALA A 292 7.15 -0.35 -15.27
CA ALA A 292 7.13 -1.71 -15.75
C ALA A 292 6.15 -1.94 -16.92
N ILE A 293 5.01 -1.23 -16.94
CA ILE A 293 4.00 -1.34 -18.00
C ILE A 293 4.36 -0.50 -19.22
N TYR A 294 4.69 0.77 -18.99
CA TYR A 294 4.74 1.82 -20.00
C TYR A 294 6.17 2.19 -20.41
N GLY A 295 7.17 1.59 -19.75
CA GLY A 295 8.58 1.79 -19.98
C GLY A 295 9.20 2.82 -19.04
N ASP A 296 10.53 2.78 -18.97
CA ASP A 296 11.36 3.63 -18.10
C ASP A 296 11.18 5.14 -18.33
N SER A 297 10.53 5.56 -19.43
CA SER A 297 10.23 6.98 -19.69
C SER A 297 8.94 7.47 -19.04
N PHE A 298 8.07 6.59 -18.53
CA PHE A 298 6.76 7.00 -18.02
C PHE A 298 6.86 8.06 -16.92
N VAL A 299 7.70 7.80 -15.91
CA VAL A 299 7.88 8.73 -14.78
C VAL A 299 8.56 10.03 -15.24
N PRO A 300 9.64 10.00 -16.05
CA PRO A 300 10.18 11.21 -16.68
C PRO A 300 9.16 12.03 -17.48
N ASP A 301 8.35 11.38 -18.31
CA ASP A 301 7.34 12.04 -19.14
C ASP A 301 6.22 12.62 -18.26
N LEU A 302 5.87 11.95 -17.15
CA LEU A 302 4.94 12.46 -16.13
C LEU A 302 5.50 13.74 -15.51
N PHE A 303 6.78 13.74 -15.14
CA PHE A 303 7.44 14.93 -14.61
C PHE A 303 7.49 16.07 -15.61
N GLU A 304 7.80 15.79 -16.87
CA GLU A 304 7.84 16.82 -17.90
C GLU A 304 6.46 17.50 -18.04
N ARG A 305 5.37 16.72 -18.04
CA ARG A 305 4.00 17.24 -18.10
C ARG A 305 3.62 18.06 -16.87
N LEU A 306 3.91 17.54 -15.68
CA LEU A 306 3.69 18.26 -14.41
C LEU A 306 4.45 19.59 -14.40
N HIS A 307 5.70 19.59 -14.85
CA HIS A 307 6.53 20.80 -14.96
C HIS A 307 5.98 21.81 -15.98
N GLN A 308 5.31 21.34 -17.03
CA GLN A 308 4.59 22.18 -17.98
C GLN A 308 3.26 22.75 -17.43
N GLY A 309 2.89 22.38 -16.20
CA GLY A 309 1.68 22.83 -15.51
C GLY A 309 0.43 22.04 -15.88
N GLU A 310 0.57 20.83 -16.44
CA GLU A 310 -0.57 19.92 -16.58
C GLU A 310 -1.05 19.46 -15.20
N GLU A 311 -2.36 19.34 -15.03
CA GLU A 311 -2.94 18.75 -13.83
C GLU A 311 -2.49 17.28 -13.72
N ALA A 312 -2.10 16.82 -12.53
CA ALA A 312 -1.52 15.50 -12.35
C ALA A 312 -2.43 14.35 -12.83
N GLN A 313 -3.74 14.41 -12.56
CA GLN A 313 -4.69 13.42 -13.08
C GLN A 313 -4.71 13.40 -14.61
N ALA A 314 -4.77 14.59 -15.23
CA ALA A 314 -4.74 14.72 -16.69
C ALA A 314 -3.42 14.23 -17.30
N ALA A 315 -2.28 14.51 -16.65
CA ALA A 315 -0.97 14.06 -17.09
C ALA A 315 -0.85 12.53 -17.04
N VAL A 316 -1.26 11.91 -15.93
CA VAL A 316 -1.31 10.45 -15.80
C VAL A 316 -2.24 9.84 -16.84
N GLN A 317 -3.44 10.40 -17.04
CA GLN A 317 -4.39 9.91 -18.04
C GLN A 317 -3.88 10.05 -19.47
N ALA A 318 -3.18 11.14 -19.80
CA ALA A 318 -2.60 11.35 -21.12
C ALA A 318 -1.52 10.31 -21.41
N LEU A 319 -0.60 10.07 -20.47
CA LEU A 319 0.45 9.07 -20.62
C LEU A 319 -0.10 7.65 -20.70
N LEU A 320 -1.10 7.32 -19.88
CA LEU A 320 -1.81 6.06 -19.97
C LEU A 320 -2.41 5.83 -21.36
N SER A 321 -3.04 6.85 -21.93
CA SER A 321 -3.66 6.79 -23.25
C SER A 321 -2.62 6.66 -24.37
N GLU A 322 -1.45 7.30 -24.22
CA GLU A 322 -0.33 7.19 -25.16
C GLU A 322 0.32 5.81 -25.11
N ALA A 323 0.46 5.24 -23.92
CA ALA A 323 1.24 4.03 -23.69
C ALA A 323 0.43 2.73 -23.86
N LEU A 324 -0.88 2.71 -23.55
CA LEU A 324 -1.75 1.55 -23.79
C LEU A 324 -2.09 1.29 -25.26
N GLY A 325 -1.59 2.15 -26.17
CA GLY A 325 -1.73 1.98 -27.60
C GLY A 325 -3.18 2.11 -28.11
N SER A 326 -3.32 2.00 -29.43
CA SER A 326 -4.64 1.97 -30.07
C SER A 326 -5.38 0.66 -29.77
N ARG A 327 -6.71 0.70 -29.79
CA ARG A 327 -7.63 -0.47 -29.78
C ARG A 327 -7.17 -1.71 -30.56
N ASP A 328 -6.40 -1.51 -31.63
CA ASP A 328 -5.92 -2.57 -32.52
C ASP A 328 -4.88 -3.52 -31.87
N GLN A 329 -4.31 -3.17 -30.72
CA GLN A 329 -3.40 -4.02 -29.96
C GLN A 329 -3.96 -4.26 -28.55
N PRO A 330 -4.55 -5.45 -28.28
CA PRO A 330 -4.98 -5.79 -26.94
C PRO A 330 -3.75 -5.90 -26.00
N PRO A 331 -3.89 -5.54 -24.71
CA PRO A 331 -2.82 -5.65 -23.75
C PRO A 331 -2.43 -7.12 -23.59
N ASP A 332 -1.13 -7.38 -23.48
CA ASP A 332 -0.64 -8.72 -23.19
C ASP A 332 -0.82 -9.08 -21.71
N ALA A 333 -0.54 -10.34 -21.35
CA ALA A 333 -0.69 -10.81 -19.98
C ALA A 333 0.16 -10.02 -18.97
N ALA A 334 1.36 -9.54 -19.35
CA ALA A 334 2.23 -8.78 -18.46
C ALA A 334 1.68 -7.37 -18.21
N THR A 335 1.16 -6.71 -19.27
CA THR A 335 0.45 -5.43 -19.15
C THR A 335 -0.77 -5.57 -18.22
N LEU A 336 -1.60 -6.59 -18.42
CA LEU A 336 -2.79 -6.85 -17.60
C LEU A 336 -2.42 -7.14 -16.14
N ASP A 337 -1.34 -7.91 -15.91
CA ASP A 337 -0.85 -8.21 -14.56
C ASP A 337 -0.49 -6.95 -13.79
N ALA A 338 0.28 -6.09 -14.43
CA ALA A 338 0.74 -4.87 -13.79
C ALA A 338 -0.39 -3.82 -13.65
N MET A 339 -1.38 -3.79 -14.56
CA MET A 339 -2.62 -3.00 -14.36
C MET A 339 -3.36 -3.43 -13.08
N LEU A 340 -3.54 -4.73 -12.87
CA LEU A 340 -4.23 -5.25 -11.67
C LEU A 340 -3.45 -4.97 -10.39
N ARG A 341 -2.11 -5.11 -10.43
CA ARG A 341 -1.24 -4.77 -9.30
C ARG A 341 -1.28 -3.28 -8.96
N ALA A 342 -1.27 -2.42 -9.97
CA ALA A 342 -1.39 -0.98 -9.78
C ALA A 342 -2.76 -0.59 -9.18
N GLU A 343 -3.85 -1.20 -9.65
CA GLU A 343 -5.18 -1.02 -9.06
C GLU A 343 -5.18 -1.43 -7.57
N GLN A 344 -4.61 -2.58 -7.24
CA GLN A 344 -4.53 -3.09 -5.87
C GLN A 344 -3.70 -2.17 -4.97
N ALA A 345 -2.53 -1.72 -5.43
CA ALA A 345 -1.66 -0.83 -4.67
C ALA A 345 -2.38 0.47 -4.27
N LEU A 346 -3.17 1.06 -5.18
CA LEU A 346 -4.00 2.23 -4.87
C LEU A 346 -5.08 1.91 -3.84
N ARG A 347 -5.71 0.74 -3.91
CA ARG A 347 -6.75 0.34 -2.94
C ARG A 347 -6.16 0.14 -1.55
N GLU A 348 -5.02 -0.53 -1.43
CA GLU A 348 -4.34 -0.80 -0.14
C GLU A 348 -3.88 0.46 0.57
N THR A 349 -3.45 1.46 -0.21
CA THR A 349 -3.06 2.77 0.30
C THR A 349 -4.25 3.69 0.62
N GLY A 350 -5.49 3.23 0.39
CA GLY A 350 -6.72 3.93 0.76
C GLY A 350 -7.36 4.77 -0.35
N TYR A 351 -6.84 4.71 -1.59
CA TYR A 351 -7.26 5.53 -2.72
C TYR A 351 -8.20 4.77 -3.67
N ILE A 352 -9.28 4.22 -3.10
CA ILE A 352 -10.26 3.38 -3.80
C ILE A 352 -10.93 4.11 -4.98
N LEU A 353 -11.22 5.41 -4.83
CA LEU A 353 -11.82 6.23 -5.89
C LEU A 353 -10.89 6.33 -7.10
N HIS A 354 -9.63 6.69 -6.89
CA HIS A 354 -8.62 6.78 -7.95
C HIS A 354 -8.36 5.43 -8.63
N ALA A 355 -8.30 4.34 -7.86
CA ALA A 355 -8.20 2.99 -8.43
C ALA A 355 -9.36 2.70 -9.39
N SER A 356 -10.56 3.15 -9.02
CA SER A 356 -11.76 3.00 -9.84
C SER A 356 -11.72 3.91 -11.07
N GLU A 357 -11.31 5.17 -10.94
CA GLU A 357 -11.23 6.10 -12.08
C GLU A 357 -10.14 5.76 -13.11
N LEU A 358 -9.03 5.18 -12.64
CA LEU A 358 -7.88 4.85 -13.49
C LEU A 358 -8.03 3.50 -14.19
N PHE A 359 -8.57 2.50 -13.48
CA PHE A 359 -8.55 1.12 -13.93
C PHE A 359 -9.93 0.50 -14.11
N PHE A 360 -11.00 1.15 -13.67
CA PHE A 360 -12.35 0.58 -13.72
C PHE A 360 -13.27 1.42 -14.61
N ASP A 361 -14.10 0.74 -15.41
CA ASP A 361 -15.08 1.39 -16.29
C ASP A 361 -16.13 2.13 -15.45
N PRO A 362 -16.18 3.49 -15.47
CA PRO A 362 -17.08 4.28 -14.63
C PRO A 362 -18.55 4.11 -15.02
N GLU A 363 -18.86 3.63 -16.24
CA GLU A 363 -20.23 3.43 -16.69
C GLU A 363 -20.83 2.10 -16.18
N GLN A 364 -20.00 1.19 -15.67
CA GLN A 364 -20.43 -0.11 -15.19
C GLN A 364 -20.26 -0.25 -13.69
N GLU A 365 -21.06 0.53 -12.95
CA GLU A 365 -21.33 0.36 -11.51
C GLU A 365 -22.06 -0.97 -11.22
N GLY A 366 -21.41 -2.09 -11.50
CA GLY A 366 -21.80 -3.42 -11.04
C GLY A 366 -21.32 -3.65 -9.62
N ALA A 367 -22.12 -4.34 -8.81
CA ALA A 367 -21.84 -4.64 -7.40
C ALA A 367 -20.54 -5.43 -7.21
N PHE A 368 -19.40 -4.74 -7.11
CA PHE A 368 -18.12 -5.35 -6.79
C PHE A 368 -17.86 -5.22 -5.28
N LEU A 369 -18.41 -6.18 -4.53
CA LEU A 369 -18.27 -6.28 -3.07
C LEU A 369 -17.08 -7.17 -2.63
N PHE A 370 -16.38 -7.85 -3.54
CA PHE A 370 -15.44 -8.89 -3.13
C PHE A 370 -14.00 -8.43 -2.87
N PHE A 371 -13.54 -7.30 -3.42
CA PHE A 371 -12.13 -6.85 -3.22
C PHE A 371 -12.01 -5.53 -2.44
N THR A 372 -13.10 -5.07 -1.83
CA THR A 372 -13.15 -3.76 -1.14
C THR A 372 -12.72 -3.82 0.33
N GLN A 373 -12.46 -5.01 0.89
CA GLN A 373 -11.95 -5.13 2.26
C GLN A 373 -10.43 -5.29 2.27
N ARG A 374 -9.76 -4.50 3.11
CA ARG A 374 -8.30 -4.53 3.35
C ARG A 374 -7.82 -5.97 3.49
N GLY A 375 -6.82 -6.36 2.69
CA GLY A 375 -6.19 -7.70 2.74
C GLY A 375 -6.64 -8.68 1.65
N ALA A 376 -7.15 -8.22 0.50
CA ALA A 376 -7.82 -9.14 -0.44
C ALA A 376 -6.90 -9.97 -1.34
N ALA A 377 -5.65 -9.61 -1.62
CA ALA A 377 -4.72 -10.54 -2.27
C ALA A 377 -3.26 -10.08 -2.13
N ASP A 378 -2.39 -10.95 -1.62
CA ASP A 378 -0.94 -10.67 -1.53
C ASP A 378 -0.26 -10.73 -2.91
N LEU A 379 -0.91 -11.33 -3.92
CA LEU A 379 -0.36 -11.49 -5.25
C LEU A 379 -1.46 -11.75 -6.27
N PHE A 380 -1.57 -10.89 -7.28
CA PHE A 380 -2.21 -11.23 -8.56
C PHE A 380 -1.15 -11.76 -9.51
N THR A 381 -1.49 -12.76 -10.31
CA THR A 381 -0.66 -13.23 -11.42
C THR A 381 -1.55 -13.54 -12.60
N VAL A 382 -1.47 -12.72 -13.64
CA VAL A 382 -2.13 -13.02 -14.92
C VAL A 382 -1.37 -14.15 -15.59
N THR A 383 -2.03 -15.30 -15.70
CA THR A 383 -1.50 -16.54 -16.27
C THR A 383 -1.72 -16.65 -17.76
N GLY A 384 -2.68 -15.89 -18.30
CA GLY A 384 -3.02 -15.85 -19.71
C GLY A 384 -4.02 -14.74 -20.02
N SER A 385 -4.24 -14.49 -21.30
CA SER A 385 -5.33 -13.64 -21.76
C SER A 385 -5.87 -14.10 -23.11
N HIS A 386 -7.15 -13.83 -23.35
CA HIS A 386 -7.82 -14.09 -24.63
C HIS A 386 -8.78 -12.96 -24.96
N GLN A 387 -9.05 -12.77 -26.25
CA GLN A 387 -9.95 -11.73 -26.73
C GLN A 387 -11.22 -12.34 -27.33
N THR A 388 -12.36 -11.84 -26.89
CA THR A 388 -13.68 -12.22 -27.42
C THR A 388 -14.46 -10.96 -27.79
N GLY A 389 -14.55 -10.68 -29.09
CA GLY A 389 -15.09 -9.42 -29.58
C GLY A 389 -14.21 -8.24 -29.16
N ASP A 390 -14.82 -7.26 -28.49
CA ASP A 390 -14.14 -6.05 -28.00
C ASP A 390 -13.65 -6.17 -26.54
N VAL A 391 -13.79 -7.34 -25.93
CA VAL A 391 -13.41 -7.61 -24.54
C VAL A 391 -12.16 -8.49 -24.52
N VAL A 392 -11.17 -8.07 -23.72
CA VAL A 392 -10.00 -8.89 -23.37
C VAL A 392 -10.24 -9.49 -21.99
N TRP A 393 -10.09 -10.79 -21.88
CA TRP A 393 -10.27 -11.55 -20.66
C TRP A 393 -8.89 -11.96 -20.14
N ALA A 394 -8.60 -11.64 -18.88
CA ALA A 394 -7.37 -12.05 -18.20
C ALA A 394 -7.65 -13.25 -17.32
N ASP A 395 -6.88 -14.32 -17.45
CA ASP A 395 -6.90 -15.46 -16.53
C ASP A 395 -6.00 -15.15 -15.34
N VAL A 396 -6.60 -14.86 -14.19
CA VAL A 396 -5.91 -14.35 -13.02
C VAL A 396 -5.85 -15.41 -11.94
N ARG A 397 -4.63 -15.76 -11.52
CA ARG A 397 -4.39 -16.48 -10.28
C ARG A 397 -4.17 -15.45 -9.17
N LEU A 398 -4.92 -15.57 -8.08
CA LEU A 398 -4.83 -14.68 -6.93
C LEU A 398 -4.57 -15.48 -5.67
N ARG A 399 -3.74 -14.95 -4.78
CA ARG A 399 -3.53 -15.50 -3.43
C ARG A 399 -4.26 -14.61 -2.43
N LEU A 400 -5.37 -15.11 -1.87
CA LEU A 400 -6.14 -14.38 -0.86
C LEU A 400 -5.30 -14.20 0.41
N ALA A 401 -5.23 -12.97 0.95
CA ALA A 401 -4.45 -12.72 2.17
C ALA A 401 -5.16 -13.25 3.43
N GLU A 402 -4.40 -13.38 4.51
CA GLU A 402 -4.92 -13.84 5.80
C GLU A 402 -5.97 -12.84 6.35
N GLY A 403 -7.18 -13.32 6.64
CA GLY A 403 -8.26 -12.56 7.29
C GLY A 403 -9.50 -12.32 6.44
N TYR A 404 -9.51 -12.72 5.16
CA TYR A 404 -10.70 -12.61 4.32
C TYR A 404 -11.76 -13.66 4.70
N ASP A 405 -12.80 -13.21 5.42
CA ASP A 405 -14.00 -13.95 5.83
C ASP A 405 -13.80 -15.29 6.55
N GLY A 406 -12.60 -15.57 7.08
CA GLY A 406 -12.29 -16.78 7.85
C GLY A 406 -12.29 -18.10 7.06
N HIS A 407 -12.92 -18.15 5.88
CA HIS A 407 -13.15 -19.38 5.12
C HIS A 407 -12.23 -19.58 3.90
N TYR A 408 -11.30 -18.64 3.63
CA TYR A 408 -10.48 -18.67 2.40
C TYR A 408 -8.99 -18.34 2.62
N LEU A 409 -8.45 -18.60 3.81
CA LEU A 409 -7.07 -18.24 4.17
C LEU A 409 -6.04 -18.95 3.27
N GLY A 410 -5.16 -18.17 2.63
CA GLY A 410 -4.06 -18.68 1.80
C GLY A 410 -4.52 -19.48 0.58
N GLN A 411 -5.79 -19.36 0.17
CA GLN A 411 -6.28 -20.05 -1.01
C GLN A 411 -5.73 -19.36 -2.26
N GLN A 412 -5.14 -20.17 -3.14
CA GLN A 412 -5.01 -19.76 -4.53
C GLN A 412 -6.39 -19.86 -5.14
N ALA A 413 -6.86 -18.78 -5.72
CA ALA A 413 -8.05 -18.76 -6.53
C ALA A 413 -7.67 -18.45 -7.97
N VAL A 414 -8.46 -18.96 -8.90
CA VAL A 414 -8.38 -18.61 -10.32
C VAL A 414 -9.69 -17.95 -10.71
N MET A 415 -9.60 -16.84 -11.43
CA MET A 415 -10.76 -16.11 -11.92
C MET A 415 -10.46 -15.51 -13.29
N THR A 416 -11.50 -15.15 -14.03
CA THR A 416 -11.35 -14.43 -15.29
C THR A 416 -11.80 -12.99 -15.11
N ILE A 417 -10.94 -12.03 -15.45
CA ILE A 417 -11.22 -10.60 -15.31
C ILE A 417 -11.39 -9.95 -16.69
N PRO A 418 -12.53 -9.32 -16.99
CA PRO A 418 -12.74 -8.63 -18.26
C PRO A 418 -12.14 -7.23 -18.29
N PHE A 419 -11.61 -6.88 -19.46
CA PHE A 419 -11.09 -5.57 -19.83
C PHE A 419 -11.72 -5.09 -21.14
N VAL A 420 -12.13 -3.82 -21.18
CA VAL A 420 -12.76 -3.18 -22.34
C VAL A 420 -11.97 -1.96 -22.77
N TYR A 421 -11.90 -1.72 -24.08
CA TYR A 421 -11.30 -0.50 -24.62
C TYR A 421 -12.35 0.59 -24.80
N THR A 422 -12.33 1.61 -23.95
CA THR A 422 -13.19 2.79 -24.07
C THR A 422 -12.38 4.06 -23.83
N GLU A 423 -12.83 5.18 -24.41
CA GLU A 423 -12.16 6.49 -24.25
C GLU A 423 -10.64 6.52 -24.54
N GLY A 424 -10.16 5.62 -25.40
CA GLY A 424 -8.74 5.55 -25.76
C GLY A 424 -7.87 4.72 -24.83
N ARG A 425 -8.43 4.02 -23.84
CA ARG A 425 -7.68 3.17 -22.90
C ARG A 425 -8.41 1.87 -22.55
N TRP A 426 -7.66 0.91 -22.02
CA TRP A 426 -8.20 -0.34 -21.49
C TRP A 426 -8.62 -0.18 -20.03
N TYR A 427 -9.84 -0.57 -19.69
CA TYR A 427 -10.39 -0.57 -18.34
C TYR A 427 -10.81 -1.97 -17.94
N ARG A 428 -10.60 -2.33 -16.69
CA ARG A 428 -11.30 -3.45 -16.05
C ARG A 428 -12.80 -3.14 -15.97
N THR A 429 -13.64 -4.15 -16.17
CA THR A 429 -15.09 -4.03 -15.97
C THR A 429 -15.61 -5.15 -15.05
N SER A 430 -16.82 -5.00 -14.53
CA SER A 430 -17.47 -5.98 -13.63
C SER A 430 -18.16 -7.13 -14.38
N GLY A 431 -18.27 -7.03 -15.70
CA GLY A 431 -18.87 -8.04 -16.55
C GLY A 431 -18.85 -7.62 -18.01
N PRO A 432 -19.28 -8.50 -18.94
CA PRO A 432 -19.50 -8.06 -20.30
C PRO A 432 -20.48 -6.88 -20.28
N PRO A 433 -20.27 -5.83 -21.10
CA PRO A 433 -21.20 -4.71 -21.18
C PRO A 433 -22.63 -5.23 -21.29
N THR A 434 -23.55 -4.59 -20.56
CA THR A 434 -24.99 -4.91 -20.44
C THR A 434 -25.76 -4.95 -21.77
N ASP A 435 -25.06 -4.91 -22.91
CA ASP A 435 -25.58 -5.34 -24.19
C ASP A 435 -26.27 -6.70 -24.01
N PRO A 436 -27.42 -6.89 -24.68
CA PRO A 436 -28.20 -8.11 -24.53
C PRO A 436 -27.32 -9.29 -24.90
N VAL A 437 -26.91 -10.06 -23.89
CA VAL A 437 -26.19 -11.31 -24.08
C VAL A 437 -27.05 -12.17 -25.00
N PHE A 438 -26.62 -12.30 -26.25
CA PHE A 438 -27.25 -13.23 -27.17
C PHE A 438 -26.90 -14.62 -26.67
N TYR A 439 -27.95 -15.38 -26.34
CA TYR A 439 -27.81 -16.77 -25.97
C TYR A 439 -27.92 -17.62 -27.22
N ALA A 440 -26.96 -18.50 -27.41
CA ALA A 440 -26.98 -19.54 -28.40
C ALA A 440 -27.22 -20.90 -27.73
N THR A 441 -27.81 -21.83 -28.47
CA THR A 441 -27.96 -23.21 -28.01
C THR A 441 -27.11 -24.12 -28.87
N LEU A 442 -26.14 -24.78 -28.25
CA LEU A 442 -25.33 -25.83 -28.84
C LEU A 442 -26.01 -27.19 -28.65
N GLU A 443 -26.46 -27.80 -29.73
CA GLU A 443 -27.12 -29.12 -29.72
C GLU A 443 -26.19 -30.19 -30.32
N ARG A 444 -25.90 -31.26 -29.56
CA ARG A 444 -25.12 -32.42 -30.03
C ARG A 444 -25.64 -33.73 -29.43
N ASP A 445 -26.21 -34.61 -30.26
CA ASP A 445 -26.61 -35.97 -29.89
C ASP A 445 -27.27 -36.10 -28.50
N GLY A 446 -28.27 -35.28 -28.16
CA GLY A 446 -28.94 -35.30 -26.85
C GLY A 446 -28.22 -34.56 -25.72
N VAL A 447 -27.21 -33.75 -26.05
CA VAL A 447 -26.64 -32.70 -25.20
C VAL A 447 -27.11 -31.36 -25.75
N SER A 448 -27.74 -30.54 -24.91
CA SER A 448 -28.12 -29.17 -25.21
C SER A 448 -27.38 -28.25 -24.23
N VAL A 449 -26.58 -27.31 -24.74
CA VAL A 449 -25.89 -26.30 -23.91
C VAL A 449 -26.38 -24.92 -24.34
N LEU A 450 -27.16 -24.26 -23.50
CA LEU A 450 -27.51 -22.84 -23.63
C LEU A 450 -26.36 -22.01 -23.07
N HIS A 451 -25.75 -21.15 -23.87
CA HIS A 451 -24.58 -20.38 -23.48
C HIS A 451 -24.63 -18.95 -24.04
N ALA A 452 -23.93 -18.03 -23.38
CA ALA A 452 -23.63 -16.73 -23.94
C ALA A 452 -22.65 -16.87 -25.12
N ASP A 453 -22.66 -15.93 -26.08
CA ASP A 453 -21.69 -15.93 -27.19
C ASP A 453 -20.23 -16.03 -26.71
N LEU A 454 -19.91 -15.34 -25.61
CA LEU A 454 -18.57 -15.36 -25.01
C LEU A 454 -18.16 -16.73 -24.43
N ASP A 455 -19.13 -17.59 -24.14
CA ASP A 455 -18.92 -18.92 -23.58
C ASP A 455 -18.93 -20.03 -24.64
N GLU A 456 -18.98 -19.70 -25.94
CA GLU A 456 -19.12 -20.70 -27.01
C GLU A 456 -18.05 -21.81 -26.98
N ALA A 457 -16.79 -21.43 -26.78
CA ALA A 457 -15.69 -22.39 -26.69
C ALA A 457 -15.87 -23.34 -25.48
N PHE A 458 -16.13 -22.78 -24.31
CA PHE A 458 -16.37 -23.55 -23.09
C PHE A 458 -17.61 -24.46 -23.20
N ALA A 459 -18.70 -23.95 -23.77
CA ALA A 459 -19.90 -24.73 -24.05
C ALA A 459 -19.60 -25.90 -25.00
N GLY A 460 -18.72 -25.70 -25.98
CA GLY A 460 -18.19 -26.76 -26.84
C GLY A 460 -17.46 -27.86 -26.07
N ASP A 461 -16.60 -27.49 -25.12
CA ASP A 461 -15.87 -28.42 -24.27
C ASP A 461 -16.79 -29.17 -23.31
N VAL A 462 -17.70 -28.47 -22.65
CA VAL A 462 -18.75 -29.08 -21.81
C VAL A 462 -19.56 -30.08 -22.63
N ALA A 463 -19.99 -29.72 -23.85
CA ALA A 463 -20.75 -30.62 -24.69
C ALA A 463 -19.96 -31.89 -25.07
N ASN A 464 -18.67 -31.75 -25.40
CA ASN A 464 -17.80 -32.88 -25.70
C ASN A 464 -17.63 -33.80 -24.49
N VAL A 465 -17.32 -33.23 -23.33
CA VAL A 465 -17.17 -34.00 -22.09
C VAL A 465 -18.43 -34.77 -21.74
N LEU A 466 -19.61 -34.17 -21.91
CA LEU A 466 -20.88 -34.84 -21.61
C LEU A 466 -21.20 -35.99 -22.57
N LEU A 467 -20.86 -35.85 -23.85
CA LEU A 467 -20.99 -36.95 -24.81
C LEU A 467 -20.12 -38.14 -24.42
N GLU A 468 -18.90 -37.89 -23.97
CA GLU A 468 -17.99 -38.95 -23.54
C GLU A 468 -18.36 -39.54 -22.18
N LEU A 469 -18.86 -38.71 -21.25
CA LEU A 469 -19.29 -39.11 -19.92
C LEU A 469 -20.55 -39.99 -19.96
N ARG A 470 -21.42 -39.78 -20.95
CA ARG A 470 -22.72 -40.47 -21.06
C ARG A 470 -22.68 -41.99 -20.87
N PRO A 471 -21.89 -42.77 -21.63
CA PRO A 471 -21.85 -44.24 -21.45
C PRO A 471 -21.34 -44.66 -20.07
N PHE A 472 -20.56 -43.81 -19.40
CA PHE A 472 -20.06 -44.07 -18.05
C PHE A 472 -21.17 -43.90 -17.03
N LEU A 473 -22.00 -42.86 -17.13
CA LEU A 473 -23.12 -42.66 -16.19
C LEU A 473 -24.12 -43.81 -16.27
N VAL A 474 -24.44 -44.27 -17.48
CA VAL A 474 -25.32 -45.44 -17.65
C VAL A 474 -24.73 -46.69 -17.01
N ARG A 475 -23.41 -46.92 -17.18
CA ARG A 475 -22.74 -48.11 -16.66
C ARG A 475 -22.54 -48.06 -15.15
N ASP A 476 -22.05 -46.94 -14.64
CA ASP A 476 -21.53 -46.81 -13.28
C ASP A 476 -22.61 -46.34 -12.29
N LEU A 477 -23.63 -45.60 -12.76
CA LEU A 477 -24.77 -45.17 -11.94
C LEU A 477 -26.07 -45.93 -12.24
N GLY A 478 -26.11 -46.72 -13.31
CA GLY A 478 -27.31 -47.51 -13.67
C GLY A 478 -28.43 -46.75 -14.34
N LEU A 479 -28.19 -45.52 -14.79
CA LEU A 479 -29.24 -44.63 -15.30
C LEU A 479 -30.16 -45.34 -16.31
N THR A 480 -31.47 -45.15 -16.13
CA THR A 480 -32.48 -45.83 -16.95
C THR A 480 -32.59 -45.19 -18.35
N GLY A 481 -31.72 -45.64 -19.26
CA GLY A 481 -31.72 -45.21 -20.65
C GLY A 481 -30.50 -44.37 -21.02
N THR A 482 -30.58 -43.64 -22.13
CA THR A 482 -29.52 -42.74 -22.57
C THR A 482 -29.86 -41.34 -22.06
N PRO A 483 -29.17 -40.82 -21.03
CA PRO A 483 -29.57 -39.56 -20.42
C PRO A 483 -29.43 -38.42 -21.42
N THR A 484 -30.42 -37.52 -21.41
CA THR A 484 -30.33 -36.24 -22.12
C THR A 484 -29.79 -35.20 -21.16
N PHE A 485 -28.84 -34.39 -21.64
CA PHE A 485 -28.23 -33.33 -20.83
C PHE A 485 -28.74 -31.98 -21.30
N SER A 486 -29.11 -31.13 -20.35
CA SER A 486 -29.47 -29.75 -20.62
C SER A 486 -28.70 -28.84 -19.69
N VAL A 487 -27.79 -28.08 -20.25
CA VAL A 487 -26.83 -27.29 -19.49
C VAL A 487 -27.04 -25.82 -19.82
N VAL A 488 -27.06 -24.99 -18.78
CA VAL A 488 -27.03 -23.53 -18.94
C VAL A 488 -25.68 -23.03 -18.44
N VAL A 489 -24.90 -22.42 -19.33
CA VAL A 489 -23.69 -21.67 -18.99
C VAL A 489 -24.06 -20.19 -18.98
N GLY A 490 -24.07 -19.56 -17.81
CA GLY A 490 -24.43 -18.14 -17.69
C GLY A 490 -24.99 -17.73 -16.32
N THR A 491 -25.47 -16.50 -16.21
CA THR A 491 -25.90 -15.88 -14.94
C THR A 491 -27.13 -16.54 -14.32
N PRO A 492 -27.38 -16.38 -12.98
CA PRO A 492 -28.47 -16.99 -12.20
C PRO A 492 -29.94 -16.71 -12.62
N ASP A 493 -30.20 -15.84 -13.60
CA ASP A 493 -31.58 -15.41 -13.93
C ASP A 493 -32.24 -16.09 -15.14
N LEU A 494 -31.56 -17.02 -15.81
CA LEU A 494 -32.12 -17.84 -16.89
C LEU A 494 -33.19 -18.85 -16.42
N PRO A 495 -34.21 -19.13 -17.26
CA PRO A 495 -35.29 -20.06 -16.94
C PRO A 495 -34.79 -21.50 -16.75
N ALA A 496 -35.44 -22.24 -15.83
CA ALA A 496 -35.16 -23.66 -15.61
C ALA A 496 -35.45 -24.49 -16.88
N LEU A 497 -34.55 -25.42 -17.21
CA LEU A 497 -34.72 -26.34 -18.35
C LEU A 497 -35.36 -27.66 -17.90
N PRO A 498 -36.16 -28.31 -18.76
CA PRO A 498 -37.01 -29.46 -18.39
C PRO A 498 -36.36 -30.84 -18.58
N ALA A 499 -35.04 -30.98 -18.65
CA ALA A 499 -34.38 -32.25 -18.97
C ALA A 499 -34.00 -33.10 -17.74
N ASP A 500 -33.78 -34.40 -17.98
CA ASP A 500 -33.42 -35.40 -16.97
C ASP A 500 -32.14 -34.99 -16.21
N CYS A 501 -31.07 -34.67 -16.93
CA CYS A 501 -29.84 -34.14 -16.33
C CYS A 501 -29.72 -32.64 -16.62
N THR A 502 -30.43 -31.80 -15.85
CA THR A 502 -30.35 -30.34 -16.00
C THR A 502 -29.37 -29.74 -15.01
N ALA A 503 -28.36 -29.02 -15.49
CA ALA A 503 -27.44 -28.27 -14.64
C ALA A 503 -27.31 -26.82 -15.08
N ARG A 504 -27.22 -25.94 -14.10
CA ARG A 504 -26.73 -24.58 -14.30
C ARG A 504 -25.27 -24.53 -13.91
N ILE A 505 -24.47 -23.86 -14.71
CA ILE A 505 -23.07 -23.61 -14.48
C ILE A 505 -22.86 -22.11 -14.62
N ASP A 506 -22.11 -21.56 -13.67
CA ASP A 506 -21.62 -20.20 -13.75
C ASP A 506 -20.62 -20.10 -14.90
N SER A 507 -20.78 -19.05 -15.72
CA SER A 507 -19.87 -18.82 -16.85
C SER A 507 -18.42 -18.76 -16.34
N PRO A 508 -17.44 -19.35 -17.04
CA PRO A 508 -16.02 -19.16 -16.69
C PRO A 508 -15.56 -17.69 -16.83
N HIS A 509 -16.40 -16.86 -17.43
CA HIS A 509 -16.22 -15.43 -17.57
C HIS A 509 -17.05 -14.63 -16.55
N THR A 510 -17.54 -15.28 -15.48
CA THR A 510 -17.97 -14.57 -14.27
C THR A 510 -16.74 -14.21 -13.42
N THR A 511 -16.86 -13.18 -12.59
CA THR A 511 -15.82 -12.79 -11.64
C THR A 511 -15.81 -13.67 -10.39
N GLU A 512 -16.43 -14.85 -10.42
CA GLU A 512 -16.41 -15.75 -9.27
C GLU A 512 -15.06 -16.47 -9.23
N ALA A 513 -14.37 -16.34 -8.10
CA ALA A 513 -13.12 -17.03 -7.87
C ALA A 513 -13.37 -18.53 -7.66
N VAL A 514 -12.72 -19.37 -8.45
CA VAL A 514 -12.74 -20.82 -8.26
C VAL A 514 -11.47 -21.23 -7.51
N PRO A 515 -11.53 -22.17 -6.55
CA PRO A 515 -10.35 -22.70 -5.91
C PRO A 515 -9.33 -23.21 -6.93
N GLY A 516 -8.09 -22.69 -6.87
CA GLY A 516 -7.00 -23.04 -7.78
C GLY A 516 -6.56 -24.50 -7.68
N ASP A 517 -6.86 -25.16 -6.57
CA ASP A 517 -6.56 -26.58 -6.34
C ASP A 517 -7.42 -27.52 -7.24
N LEU A 518 -8.40 -26.97 -7.98
CA LEU A 518 -9.27 -27.70 -8.89
C LEU A 518 -8.76 -27.74 -10.35
N GLY A 519 -7.60 -27.17 -10.67
CA GLY A 519 -7.02 -27.23 -12.02
C GLY A 519 -5.92 -26.21 -12.28
N GLY A 520 -5.13 -26.40 -13.34
CA GLY A 520 -4.05 -25.48 -13.69
C GLY A 520 -4.54 -24.14 -14.25
N THR A 521 -5.77 -24.11 -14.77
CA THR A 521 -6.43 -22.94 -15.38
C THR A 521 -7.85 -22.74 -14.85
N THR A 522 -8.38 -21.52 -14.95
CA THR A 522 -9.77 -21.19 -14.61
C THR A 522 -10.76 -22.09 -15.34
N GLN A 523 -10.56 -22.28 -16.64
CA GLN A 523 -11.44 -23.10 -17.47
C GLN A 523 -11.47 -24.58 -17.02
N GLU A 524 -10.31 -25.15 -16.67
CA GLU A 524 -10.23 -26.52 -16.15
C GLU A 524 -10.93 -26.66 -14.80
N ALA A 525 -10.76 -25.69 -13.91
CA ALA A 525 -11.43 -25.66 -12.60
C ALA A 525 -12.96 -25.55 -12.76
N HIS A 526 -13.45 -24.66 -13.62
CA HIS A 526 -14.88 -24.57 -13.98
C HIS A 526 -15.40 -25.85 -14.64
N LEU A 527 -14.61 -26.51 -15.49
CA LEU A 527 -14.99 -27.77 -16.12
C LEU A 527 -15.09 -28.91 -15.10
N ASN A 528 -14.14 -29.03 -14.18
CA ASN A 528 -14.17 -30.00 -13.07
C ASN A 528 -15.42 -29.81 -12.20
N TYR A 529 -15.71 -28.56 -11.85
CA TYR A 529 -16.90 -28.18 -11.09
C TYR A 529 -18.19 -28.51 -11.86
N THR A 530 -18.25 -28.14 -13.13
CA THR A 530 -19.35 -28.41 -14.07
C THR A 530 -19.70 -29.89 -14.12
N VAL A 531 -18.71 -30.73 -14.39
CA VAL A 531 -18.92 -32.17 -14.55
C VAL A 531 -19.51 -32.75 -13.28
N THR A 532 -18.97 -32.36 -12.12
CA THR A 532 -19.48 -32.84 -10.84
C THR A 532 -20.94 -32.42 -10.62
N ARG A 533 -21.31 -31.17 -10.93
CA ARG A 533 -22.70 -30.70 -10.83
C ARG A 533 -23.66 -31.40 -11.78
N ILE A 534 -23.22 -31.75 -12.98
CA ILE A 534 -24.06 -32.47 -13.94
C ILE A 534 -24.27 -33.92 -13.49
N ILE A 535 -23.22 -34.59 -13.01
CA ILE A 535 -23.35 -35.93 -12.43
C ILE A 535 -24.32 -35.90 -11.25
N HIS A 536 -24.19 -34.90 -10.38
CA HIS A 536 -25.10 -34.67 -9.27
C HIS A 536 -26.56 -34.50 -9.73
N ALA A 537 -26.80 -33.68 -10.77
CA ALA A 537 -28.14 -33.50 -11.35
C ALA A 537 -28.69 -34.83 -11.91
N CYS A 538 -27.87 -35.64 -12.57
CA CYS A 538 -28.28 -36.95 -13.07
C CYS A 538 -28.66 -37.91 -11.93
N ILE A 539 -27.87 -37.96 -10.86
CA ILE A 539 -28.17 -38.80 -9.69
C ILE A 539 -29.49 -38.37 -9.07
N ALA A 540 -29.68 -37.06 -8.87
CA ALA A 540 -30.90 -36.53 -8.29
C ALA A 540 -32.14 -36.85 -9.14
N ALA A 541 -32.04 -36.77 -10.45
CA ALA A 541 -33.13 -37.09 -11.36
C ALA A 541 -33.46 -38.59 -11.40
N GLU A 542 -32.44 -39.46 -11.42
CA GLU A 542 -32.66 -40.92 -11.40
C GLU A 542 -33.30 -41.38 -10.08
N ALA A 543 -32.85 -40.79 -8.96
CA ALA A 543 -33.36 -41.11 -7.63
C ALA A 543 -34.64 -40.32 -7.25
N ASP A 544 -35.25 -39.56 -8.15
CA ASP A 544 -36.43 -38.71 -7.91
C ASP A 544 -36.31 -37.82 -6.65
N LEU A 545 -35.11 -37.27 -6.41
CA LEU A 545 -34.81 -36.48 -5.21
C LEU A 545 -35.34 -35.05 -5.35
N GLU A 546 -35.94 -34.51 -4.28
CA GLU A 546 -36.26 -33.08 -4.24
C GLU A 546 -34.97 -32.23 -4.22
N THR A 547 -35.06 -30.96 -4.64
CA THR A 547 -33.90 -30.06 -4.78
C THR A 547 -33.06 -29.93 -3.50
N ARG A 548 -33.67 -30.05 -2.32
CA ARG A 548 -32.96 -29.98 -1.04
C ARG A 548 -32.24 -31.27 -0.67
N GLU A 549 -32.77 -32.42 -1.07
CA GLU A 549 -32.19 -33.75 -0.85
C GLU A 549 -31.08 -34.06 -1.85
N SER A 550 -31.15 -33.42 -3.03
CA SER A 550 -30.08 -33.48 -4.02
C SER A 550 -28.73 -33.04 -3.43
N LEU A 551 -28.70 -32.06 -2.53
CA LEU A 551 -27.48 -31.52 -1.91
C LEU A 551 -26.94 -32.34 -0.72
N SER A 552 -27.36 -33.60 -0.56
CA SER A 552 -26.83 -34.46 0.50
C SER A 552 -25.34 -34.78 0.29
N ALA A 553 -24.63 -35.06 1.39
CA ALA A 553 -23.23 -35.46 1.34
C ALA A 553 -23.01 -36.76 0.55
N LEU A 554 -24.00 -37.67 0.57
CA LEU A 554 -23.99 -38.92 -0.21
C LEU A 554 -24.02 -38.66 -1.71
N VAL A 555 -24.94 -37.83 -2.19
CA VAL A 555 -25.04 -37.49 -3.62
C VAL A 555 -23.78 -36.75 -4.08
N THR A 556 -23.31 -35.79 -3.28
CA THR A 556 -22.08 -35.02 -3.57
C THR A 556 -20.84 -35.93 -3.63
N ALA A 557 -20.72 -36.87 -2.70
CA ALA A 557 -19.63 -37.84 -2.67
C ALA A 557 -19.66 -38.80 -3.86
N LEU A 558 -20.85 -39.29 -4.23
CA LEU A 558 -21.00 -40.17 -5.37
C LEU A 558 -20.69 -39.44 -6.69
N ALA A 559 -21.16 -38.21 -6.83
CA ALA A 559 -20.83 -37.37 -7.98
C ALA A 559 -19.32 -37.12 -8.09
N THR A 560 -18.68 -36.76 -6.98
CA THR A 560 -17.23 -36.54 -6.88
C THR A 560 -16.44 -37.80 -7.22
N ARG A 561 -16.82 -38.96 -6.65
CA ARG A 561 -16.20 -40.26 -6.95
C ARG A 561 -16.31 -40.61 -8.43
N THR A 562 -17.48 -40.38 -9.03
CA THR A 562 -17.72 -40.67 -10.44
C THR A 562 -16.90 -39.76 -11.35
N ALA A 563 -16.81 -38.46 -11.03
CA ALA A 563 -15.95 -37.51 -11.74
C ALA A 563 -14.47 -37.96 -11.70
N GLN A 564 -13.98 -38.37 -10.53
CA GLN A 564 -12.60 -38.85 -10.33
C GLN A 564 -12.26 -40.08 -11.16
N ARG A 565 -13.19 -41.02 -11.30
CA ARG A 565 -13.01 -42.19 -12.16
C ARG A 565 -12.89 -41.84 -13.64
N TYR A 566 -13.34 -40.66 -14.04
CA TYR A 566 -13.21 -40.13 -15.40
C TYR A 566 -11.96 -39.25 -15.58
N GLY A 567 -11.16 -39.05 -14.52
CA GLY A 567 -9.94 -38.23 -14.58
C GLY A 567 -10.14 -36.76 -14.24
N PHE A 568 -11.31 -36.38 -13.74
CA PHE A 568 -11.56 -35.05 -13.18
C PHE A 568 -11.14 -34.99 -11.70
N ALA A 569 -10.70 -33.84 -11.20
CA ALA A 569 -10.30 -33.70 -9.79
C ALA A 569 -11.49 -33.95 -8.83
N GLY A 570 -12.71 -33.63 -9.29
CA GLY A 570 -13.92 -33.58 -8.47
C GLY A 570 -13.86 -32.45 -7.42
N LEU A 571 -14.82 -32.39 -6.50
CA LEU A 571 -14.85 -31.39 -5.42
C LEU A 571 -14.00 -31.78 -4.20
N ASN A 572 -13.31 -32.93 -4.26
CA ASN A 572 -12.61 -33.51 -3.13
C ASN A 572 -11.46 -32.63 -2.58
N PRO A 573 -10.62 -31.97 -3.41
CA PRO A 573 -9.53 -31.13 -2.89
C PRO A 573 -10.04 -29.99 -1.99
N LEU A 574 -11.19 -29.41 -2.34
CA LEU A 574 -11.83 -28.35 -1.57
C LEU A 574 -12.23 -28.85 -0.17
N TYR A 575 -12.95 -29.97 -0.08
CA TYR A 575 -13.38 -30.52 1.21
C TYR A 575 -12.22 -31.09 2.03
N GLU A 576 -11.24 -31.75 1.38
CA GLU A 576 -10.06 -32.28 2.06
C GLU A 576 -9.26 -31.18 2.76
N ARG A 577 -9.15 -30.00 2.14
CA ARG A 577 -8.48 -28.84 2.72
C ARG A 577 -9.23 -28.26 3.92
N TYR A 578 -10.54 -28.00 3.78
CA TYR A 578 -11.37 -27.54 4.91
C TYR A 578 -11.27 -28.46 6.11
N VAL A 579 -11.27 -29.77 5.88
CA VAL A 579 -11.12 -30.77 6.94
C VAL A 579 -9.70 -30.81 7.52
N ALA A 580 -8.66 -30.59 6.72
CA ALA A 580 -7.29 -30.54 7.21
C ALA A 580 -7.05 -29.35 8.15
N ASP A 581 -7.64 -28.19 7.82
CA ASP A 581 -7.46 -26.95 8.57
C ASP A 581 -8.23 -26.97 9.91
N GLU A 582 -9.51 -27.34 9.89
CA GLU A 582 -10.40 -27.24 11.06
C GLU A 582 -10.49 -28.53 11.89
N GLN A 583 -10.07 -29.67 11.31
CA GLN A 583 -10.11 -31.00 11.92
C GLN A 583 -11.45 -31.32 12.61
N PRO A 584 -12.59 -31.20 11.89
CA PRO A 584 -13.90 -31.49 12.47
C PRO A 584 -13.99 -32.95 12.93
N ALA A 585 -14.91 -33.22 13.84
CA ALA A 585 -15.10 -34.57 14.35
C ALA A 585 -15.54 -35.53 13.23
N VAL A 586 -14.94 -36.72 13.18
CA VAL A 586 -15.37 -37.76 12.24
C VAL A 586 -16.82 -38.17 12.61
N PRO A 587 -17.79 -38.05 11.68
CA PRO A 587 -19.19 -38.40 11.94
C PRO A 587 -19.33 -39.89 12.26
N GLN A 588 -20.44 -40.33 12.83
CA GLN A 588 -20.77 -41.76 12.79
C GLN A 588 -21.27 -42.12 11.38
N LEU A 589 -21.13 -43.39 10.98
CA LEU A 589 -21.59 -43.84 9.66
C LEU A 589 -23.07 -43.49 9.41
N VAL A 590 -23.92 -43.69 10.42
CA VAL A 590 -25.36 -43.38 10.34
C VAL A 590 -25.65 -41.89 10.21
N ASP A 591 -24.75 -41.01 10.63
CA ASP A 591 -24.93 -39.55 10.56
C ASP A 591 -24.77 -39.04 9.13
N LEU A 592 -24.10 -39.80 8.23
CA LEU A 592 -23.95 -39.45 6.82
C LEU A 592 -25.29 -39.38 6.07
N TRP A 593 -26.35 -40.00 6.61
CA TRP A 593 -27.70 -39.95 6.06
C TRP A 593 -28.42 -38.62 6.34
N GLN A 594 -28.01 -37.86 7.37
CA GLN A 594 -28.73 -36.67 7.80
C GLN A 594 -28.36 -35.43 6.96
N PRO A 595 -29.31 -34.77 6.28
CA PRO A 595 -29.00 -33.75 5.27
C PRO A 595 -28.75 -32.32 5.79
N ASN A 596 -28.21 -32.10 6.99
CA ASN A 596 -28.06 -30.72 7.50
C ASN A 596 -26.91 -30.53 8.49
N THR A 597 -25.75 -30.19 7.97
CA THR A 597 -24.88 -29.22 8.67
C THR A 597 -24.90 -27.93 7.86
N ARG A 598 -25.10 -26.81 8.54
CA ARG A 598 -24.89 -25.48 7.91
C ARG A 598 -23.41 -25.12 7.86
N ASP A 599 -22.59 -25.87 8.61
CA ASP A 599 -21.14 -25.74 8.62
C ASP A 599 -20.55 -26.46 7.41
N ILE A 600 -19.68 -25.73 6.69
CA ILE A 600 -19.02 -26.22 5.49
C ILE A 600 -17.98 -27.29 5.83
N GLU A 601 -17.38 -27.20 7.02
CA GLU A 601 -16.40 -28.11 7.60
C GLU A 601 -17.04 -29.47 7.88
N ASP A 602 -18.17 -29.46 8.61
CA ASP A 602 -18.94 -30.66 8.90
C ASP A 602 -19.49 -31.29 7.61
N PHE A 603 -19.96 -30.45 6.67
CA PHE A 603 -20.44 -30.95 5.37
C PHE A 603 -19.30 -31.59 4.57
N GLY A 604 -18.13 -30.96 4.53
CA GLY A 604 -16.94 -31.50 3.88
C GLY A 604 -16.51 -32.84 4.49
N MET A 605 -16.53 -32.95 5.82
CA MET A 605 -16.27 -34.21 6.50
C MET A 605 -17.30 -35.29 6.14
N GLN A 606 -18.59 -34.94 6.05
CA GLN A 606 -19.63 -35.88 5.62
C GLN A 606 -19.45 -36.32 4.16
N VAL A 607 -19.00 -35.43 3.26
CA VAL A 607 -18.70 -35.77 1.86
C VAL A 607 -17.52 -36.75 1.79
N ILE A 608 -16.44 -36.50 2.54
CA ILE A 608 -15.29 -37.41 2.62
C ILE A 608 -15.72 -38.77 3.19
N GLY A 609 -16.48 -38.76 4.29
CA GLY A 609 -17.06 -39.96 4.91
C GLY A 609 -17.91 -40.77 3.94
N SER A 610 -18.79 -40.10 3.21
CA SER A 610 -19.68 -40.71 2.20
C SER A 610 -18.89 -41.29 1.03
N LYS A 611 -17.82 -40.62 0.58
CA LYS A 611 -16.94 -41.13 -0.47
C LYS A 611 -16.24 -42.42 -0.01
N VAL A 612 -15.72 -42.42 1.22
CA VAL A 612 -15.09 -43.60 1.82
C VAL A 612 -16.08 -44.76 1.94
N LEU A 613 -17.35 -44.47 2.25
CA LEU A 613 -18.41 -45.48 2.27
C LEU A 613 -18.61 -46.13 0.88
N PHE A 614 -18.73 -45.33 -0.18
CA PHE A 614 -18.83 -45.88 -1.54
C PHE A 614 -17.60 -46.70 -1.95
N ASP A 615 -16.39 -46.26 -1.57
CA ASP A 615 -15.17 -47.00 -1.85
C ASP A 615 -15.12 -48.34 -1.08
N VAL A 616 -15.59 -48.38 0.18
CA VAL A 616 -15.71 -49.62 0.97
C VAL A 616 -16.75 -50.57 0.36
N ILE A 617 -17.89 -50.05 -0.07
CA ILE A 617 -18.93 -50.87 -0.69
C ILE A 617 -18.43 -51.44 -2.03
N ALA A 618 -17.80 -50.62 -2.88
CA ALA A 618 -17.25 -51.07 -4.15
C ALA A 618 -16.18 -52.16 -3.95
N ASP A 619 -15.34 -52.05 -2.92
CA ASP A 619 -14.32 -53.05 -2.60
C ASP A 619 -14.92 -54.37 -2.09
N GLN A 620 -15.97 -54.31 -1.27
CA GLN A 620 -16.57 -55.50 -0.65
C GLN A 620 -17.59 -56.21 -1.54
N TYR A 621 -18.42 -55.45 -2.25
CA TYR A 621 -19.57 -55.95 -3.03
C TYR A 621 -19.39 -55.77 -4.55
N GLY A 622 -18.32 -55.10 -4.99
CA GLY A 622 -18.00 -54.85 -6.39
C GLY A 622 -18.62 -53.56 -6.93
N GLU A 623 -18.09 -53.02 -8.04
CA GLU A 623 -18.62 -51.79 -8.67
C GLU A 623 -20.07 -51.90 -9.12
N ALA A 624 -20.55 -53.12 -9.40
CA ALA A 624 -21.96 -53.36 -9.74
C ALA A 624 -22.93 -53.14 -8.55
N ALA A 625 -22.42 -52.92 -7.34
CA ALA A 625 -23.19 -52.57 -6.16
C ALA A 625 -23.58 -51.08 -6.13
N VAL A 626 -22.95 -50.22 -6.93
CA VAL A 626 -23.22 -48.77 -6.94
C VAL A 626 -24.57 -48.42 -7.59
N PRO A 627 -24.96 -48.98 -8.75
CA PRO A 627 -26.27 -48.68 -9.34
C PRO A 627 -27.48 -48.95 -8.42
N PRO A 628 -27.60 -50.12 -7.75
CA PRO A 628 -28.71 -50.35 -6.82
C PRO A 628 -28.75 -49.37 -5.63
N LEU A 629 -27.59 -48.82 -5.25
CA LEU A 629 -27.54 -47.78 -4.21
C LEU A 629 -28.13 -46.46 -4.72
N VAL A 630 -27.88 -46.09 -5.98
CA VAL A 630 -28.48 -44.89 -6.59
C VAL A 630 -30.00 -45.03 -6.64
N ASP A 631 -30.50 -46.16 -7.15
CA ASP A 631 -31.93 -46.45 -7.26
C ASP A 631 -32.64 -46.37 -5.90
N ALA A 632 -31.97 -46.78 -4.81
CA ALA A 632 -32.53 -46.80 -3.47
C ALA A 632 -32.49 -45.45 -2.74
N LEU A 633 -31.78 -44.42 -3.26
CA LEU A 633 -31.57 -43.15 -2.54
C LEU A 633 -32.88 -42.41 -2.25
N GLY A 634 -33.82 -42.36 -3.20
CA GLY A 634 -35.08 -41.60 -3.05
C GLY A 634 -36.16 -42.29 -2.22
N GLU A 635 -36.07 -43.61 -2.03
CA GLU A 635 -37.09 -44.37 -1.32
C GLU A 635 -36.72 -44.64 0.15
N ALA A 636 -35.45 -44.54 0.51
CA ALA A 636 -34.97 -44.90 1.84
C ALA A 636 -35.21 -43.79 2.89
N GLU A 637 -35.54 -44.19 4.11
CA GLU A 637 -35.74 -43.26 5.24
C GLU A 637 -34.50 -43.18 6.16
N SER A 638 -33.59 -44.16 6.06
CA SER A 638 -32.39 -44.27 6.88
C SER A 638 -31.24 -44.97 6.16
N MET A 639 -30.01 -44.88 6.70
CA MET A 639 -28.84 -45.61 6.21
C MET A 639 -29.08 -47.13 6.15
N ASP A 640 -29.75 -47.69 7.16
CA ASP A 640 -30.06 -49.12 7.19
C ASP A 640 -31.09 -49.50 6.14
N ASP A 641 -32.15 -48.70 5.98
CA ASP A 641 -33.16 -48.94 4.94
C ASP A 641 -32.54 -48.86 3.55
N TRP A 642 -31.64 -47.91 3.32
CA TRP A 642 -30.92 -47.71 2.07
C TRP A 642 -30.01 -48.91 1.73
N LEU A 643 -29.14 -49.32 2.65
CA LEU A 643 -28.24 -50.46 2.45
C LEU A 643 -29.02 -51.77 2.34
N GLN A 644 -30.11 -51.92 3.09
CA GLN A 644 -30.96 -53.11 3.06
C GLN A 644 -31.72 -53.22 1.74
N ALA A 645 -32.23 -52.10 1.20
CA ALA A 645 -32.91 -52.06 -0.09
C ALA A 645 -31.94 -52.34 -1.25
N ALA A 646 -30.77 -51.71 -1.25
CA ALA A 646 -29.80 -51.83 -2.34
C ALA A 646 -29.01 -53.14 -2.32
N LEU A 647 -28.54 -53.57 -1.14
CA LEU A 647 -27.53 -54.63 -1.00
C LEU A 647 -27.95 -55.77 -0.06
N ASN A 648 -29.11 -55.66 0.59
CA ASN A 648 -29.60 -56.63 1.58
C ASN A 648 -28.61 -56.84 2.74
N VAL A 649 -28.04 -55.73 3.25
CA VAL A 649 -27.18 -55.67 4.44
C VAL A 649 -27.55 -54.45 5.30
N ASP A 650 -27.14 -54.44 6.57
CA ASP A 650 -27.24 -53.28 7.46
C ASP A 650 -25.91 -52.50 7.52
N HIS A 651 -25.90 -51.31 8.14
CA HIS A 651 -24.70 -50.47 8.26
C HIS A 651 -23.56 -51.16 9.03
N THR A 652 -23.87 -52.05 9.97
CA THR A 652 -22.86 -52.75 10.79
C THR A 652 -21.99 -53.67 9.94
N ALA A 653 -22.50 -54.12 8.79
CA ALA A 653 -21.75 -54.93 7.83
C ALA A 653 -20.57 -54.17 7.19
N VAL A 654 -20.62 -52.83 7.11
CA VAL A 654 -19.59 -52.00 6.46
C VAL A 654 -18.87 -51.06 7.42
N GLU A 655 -19.44 -50.78 8.60
CA GLU A 655 -18.95 -49.80 9.57
C GLU A 655 -17.49 -49.99 9.98
N ALA A 656 -17.07 -51.21 10.32
CA ALA A 656 -15.70 -51.45 10.75
C ALA A 656 -14.66 -51.15 9.64
N ALA A 657 -14.99 -51.47 8.39
CA ALA A 657 -14.12 -51.19 7.25
C ALA A 657 -14.13 -49.70 6.90
N TRP A 658 -15.29 -49.06 6.99
CA TRP A 658 -15.46 -47.62 6.83
C TRP A 658 -14.64 -46.83 7.86
N GLN A 659 -14.78 -47.13 9.15
CA GLN A 659 -14.04 -46.46 10.23
C GLN A 659 -12.53 -46.60 10.03
N SER A 660 -12.05 -47.82 9.74
CA SER A 660 -10.63 -48.06 9.50
C SER A 660 -10.08 -47.24 8.32
N ARG A 661 -10.89 -47.00 7.29
CA ARG A 661 -10.48 -46.21 6.12
C ARG A 661 -10.58 -44.71 6.39
N MET A 662 -11.58 -44.27 7.16
CA MET A 662 -11.67 -42.89 7.63
C MET A 662 -10.48 -42.51 8.51
N ASP A 663 -10.08 -43.37 9.45
CA ASP A 663 -8.90 -43.13 10.29
C ASP A 663 -7.64 -42.93 9.43
N ALA A 664 -7.48 -43.69 8.35
CA ALA A 664 -6.36 -43.55 7.43
C ALA A 664 -6.42 -42.25 6.61
N VAL A 665 -7.62 -41.84 6.17
CA VAL A 665 -7.83 -40.56 5.49
C VAL A 665 -7.53 -39.39 6.42
N MET A 666 -8.02 -39.44 7.66
CA MET A 666 -7.76 -38.41 8.67
C MET A 666 -6.29 -38.30 9.02
N LEU A 667 -5.58 -39.43 9.15
CA LEU A 667 -4.14 -39.43 9.38
C LEU A 667 -3.38 -38.78 8.22
N ARG A 668 -3.83 -38.97 6.97
CA ARG A 668 -3.24 -38.33 5.79
C ARG A 668 -3.50 -36.82 5.76
N LEU A 669 -4.73 -36.39 6.07
CA LEU A 669 -5.11 -34.98 6.04
C LEU A 669 -4.42 -34.18 7.17
N THR A 670 -4.35 -34.76 8.37
CA THR A 670 -3.77 -34.09 9.55
C THR A 670 -2.27 -34.29 9.73
N GLY A 671 -1.72 -35.41 9.24
CA GLY A 671 -0.31 -35.79 9.43
C GLY A 671 0.68 -35.18 8.44
N GLY A 672 0.22 -34.39 7.47
CA GLY A 672 1.03 -33.78 6.42
C GLY A 672 1.67 -32.42 6.77
N THR A 673 1.32 -31.80 7.89
CA THR A 673 1.66 -30.39 8.18
C THR A 673 3.09 -30.17 8.69
N ASP A 674 3.82 -31.21 9.12
CA ASP A 674 5.23 -31.07 9.53
C ASP A 674 6.22 -31.02 8.33
N GLY A 675 5.74 -31.28 7.11
CA GLY A 675 6.50 -31.07 5.88
C GLY A 675 5.72 -30.11 5.01
N GLY A 676 5.93 -28.80 5.20
CA GLY A 676 5.20 -27.74 4.49
C GLY A 676 4.98 -28.11 3.03
N PHE A 677 3.73 -27.96 2.57
CA PHE A 677 3.34 -28.02 1.16
C PHE A 677 4.34 -27.17 0.38
N GLN A 678 5.39 -27.80 -0.16
CA GLN A 678 6.24 -27.17 -1.13
C GLN A 678 5.44 -27.22 -2.41
N ASP A 679 4.99 -26.04 -2.85
CA ASP A 679 4.45 -25.80 -4.18
C ASP A 679 5.34 -26.48 -5.22
N GLY A 680 4.92 -27.66 -5.65
CA GLY A 680 5.47 -28.33 -6.82
C GLY A 680 4.90 -27.66 -8.08
N PRO A 681 5.67 -27.58 -9.17
CA PRO A 681 5.29 -26.86 -10.39
C PRO A 681 4.05 -27.43 -11.08
#